data_AF-A0A2V8RA58-F1
#
_entry.id   AF-A0A2V8RA58-F1
#
_cell.length_a   1.000
_cell.length_b   1.000
_cell.length_c   1.000
_cell.angle_alpha   90.00
_cell.angle_beta   90.00
_cell.angle_gamma   90.00
#
_symmetry.space_group_name_H-M   'P 1'
#
loop_
_entity.id
_entity.type
_entity.pdbx_description
1 polymer ?
#
loop_
_entity_poly.entity_id
_entity_poly.type
_entity_poly.pdbx_seq_one_letter_code
_entity_poly.pdbx_strand_id
1 'polypeptide(L)'
;MSERARVPAAARMSEDETDAALQRAAQSALGGREGTVLVLDAQTGRVRAVVNPRVAFEEATPPGSAIKPFTMLTALRAGTLDEESRSFCRGHYEHEGFRVTCSHPRYKTAFGPAQALANSCNYFFARTAEALDGDLYARTLRGFGFGAQTRGGGDSESAGQLPRATPGVPEMLGDSEQLRVTPAQLATAYAALFNGGRLLVPQRARAEGFTPRVRATLDIAPAERALILAGARGAVAYGTASRAGLATLPALYVFGKTGTSTPQDGWRAQGWFVGFAADKSSSEGVGLMSSAGMGQSSGDDKAPPERVRLAVLVFLKRSRGAEAADLARPVFEAYARLSQRIGEGETEGWGDGEIRRRGGGETGGRGDEEQESIASLNQPIAPSPGLPVPPSDVRVRVRLSRADATLSLPLDDYVFGVLAAEGSVETEPEALKALAVIARTYALKNLRRHARDGFDLCDTTHCQRFMPVGDEDARPEFYELVRRAVRETAGEVLRDSRGGVAESYFSAACGGRTADISKLWGERAAPSYLRGVRDDFCAGAGQTWTDVIPSAQLLRALRADGRSDVGARLDSVRVLRRDETGRAETIALEGERRRVLRGWDFKIIVGRTLGWNVLKSSRFDVVRAGSAYVFRGTGFGHGLGLCQAGAHVMAARGSSYRQILGQYFPGTSVGDAAGARRPHAETDSSPGEMKDERSAFGDGSTAFTAAKAETVAAPFDARAGDEAGGASFGARASSVVVFRNASFDYDLRPGSVARGFVNGPPPRLSLSSEHFRVSYPARVARREVESALRTLEAAHADLSRRLDNASLVGGVPTVEVFIHETTGDFVGSTGQPAWVAASTEGRRIELQPLDVLRRRGVLATTFRHEFVHAALEALGRGHAPRWLVEGLAIYVAGEGPQLARNAPRQKISPDELEQKLARPGSPQEMRALYAAAYREVSELIRREGEASVWRRATQ
;
A
#
# COMPACT_ATOMS: atom_id res chain seq x y z
N MET A 1 38.82 47.30 40.29
CA MET A 1 38.61 47.44 38.84
C MET A 1 39.18 46.21 38.17
N SER A 2 38.35 45.39 37.53
CA SER A 2 38.75 44.44 36.49
C SER A 2 37.49 43.95 35.78
N GLU A 3 37.38 44.32 34.51
CA GLU A 3 36.29 43.98 33.59
C GLU A 3 36.17 42.47 33.40
N ARG A 4 34.96 41.93 33.55
CA ARG A 4 34.63 40.60 33.03
C ARG A 4 34.26 40.74 31.56
N ALA A 5 35.14 40.25 30.69
CA ALA A 5 34.90 40.08 29.27
C ALA A 5 33.62 39.24 29.04
N ARG A 6 32.66 39.80 28.31
CA ARG A 6 31.50 39.06 27.77
C ARG A 6 31.99 38.12 26.68
N VAL A 7 31.71 36.82 26.83
CA VAL A 7 31.81 35.84 25.74
C VAL A 7 30.70 36.13 24.72
N PRO A 8 30.97 36.23 23.40
CA PRO A 8 29.93 36.52 22.43
C PRO A 8 29.02 35.30 22.20
N ALA A 9 27.71 35.53 22.05
CA ALA A 9 26.78 34.54 21.53
C ALA A 9 27.22 34.10 20.12
N ALA A 10 27.18 32.80 19.82
CA ALA A 10 27.53 32.27 18.50
C ALA A 10 26.66 32.94 17.42
N ALA A 11 27.29 33.67 16.50
CA ALA A 11 26.59 34.36 15.42
C ALA A 11 25.80 33.36 14.56
N ARG A 12 24.52 33.64 14.29
CA ARG A 12 23.69 32.90 13.34
C ARG A 12 24.35 32.97 11.97
N MET A 13 24.49 31.82 11.30
CA MET A 13 25.00 31.78 9.93
C MET A 13 24.04 32.53 9.00
N SER A 14 24.61 33.30 8.07
CA SER A 14 23.85 33.95 7.00
C SER A 14 23.29 32.93 6.00
N GLU A 15 22.26 33.31 5.26
CA GLU A 15 21.70 32.51 4.17
C GLU A 15 22.75 32.21 3.07
N ASP A 16 23.68 33.14 2.81
CA ASP A 16 24.74 32.94 1.83
C ASP A 16 25.81 31.93 2.34
N GLU A 17 26.07 31.86 3.65
CA GLU A 17 26.91 30.81 4.24
C GLU A 17 26.23 29.44 4.20
N THR A 18 24.91 29.40 4.34
CA THR A 18 24.09 28.20 4.15
C THR A 18 24.21 27.71 2.70
N ASP A 19 24.12 28.62 1.73
CA ASP A 19 24.29 28.31 0.30
C ASP A 19 25.68 27.76 0.00
N ALA A 20 26.72 28.36 0.57
CA ALA A 20 28.09 27.86 0.43
C ALA A 20 28.24 26.44 1.00
N ALA A 21 27.56 26.12 2.10
CA ALA A 21 27.55 24.77 2.67
C ALA A 21 26.79 23.77 1.79
N LEU A 22 25.63 24.16 1.25
CA LEU A 22 24.87 23.35 0.29
C LEU A 22 25.66 23.11 -1.00
N GLN A 23 26.37 24.11 -1.51
CA GLN A 23 27.24 23.99 -2.67
C GLN A 23 28.38 22.99 -2.43
N ARG A 24 29.05 23.05 -1.27
CA ARG A 24 30.09 22.07 -0.91
C ARG A 24 29.53 20.66 -0.80
N ALA A 25 28.37 20.49 -0.17
CA ALA A 25 27.71 19.20 -0.05
C ALA A 25 27.32 18.64 -1.43
N ALA A 26 26.77 19.46 -2.31
CA ALA A 26 26.41 19.09 -3.68
C ALA A 26 27.64 18.70 -4.52
N GLN A 27 28.74 19.48 -4.43
CA GLN A 27 29.99 19.21 -5.13
C GLN A 27 30.62 17.89 -4.67
N SER A 28 30.69 17.69 -3.34
CA SER A 28 31.23 16.47 -2.74
C SER A 28 30.39 15.24 -3.07
N ALA A 29 29.06 15.38 -3.01
CA ALA A 29 28.15 14.31 -3.38
C ALA A 29 28.34 13.90 -4.84
N LEU A 30 28.25 14.84 -5.79
CA LEU A 30 28.43 14.51 -7.21
C LEU A 30 29.82 13.90 -7.49
N GLY A 31 30.86 14.46 -6.88
CA GLY A 31 32.24 14.01 -7.07
C GLY A 31 32.65 14.07 -8.55
N GLY A 32 33.35 13.04 -9.03
CA GLY A 32 33.76 12.91 -10.44
C GLY A 32 32.68 12.37 -11.39
N ARG A 33 31.42 12.23 -10.94
CA ARG A 33 30.34 11.66 -11.77
C ARG A 33 29.83 12.69 -12.77
N GLU A 34 29.54 12.22 -13.99
CA GLU A 34 28.90 13.03 -15.02
C GLU A 34 27.43 13.26 -14.68
N GLY A 35 27.03 14.51 -14.50
CA GLY A 35 25.68 14.86 -14.08
C GLY A 35 25.60 16.27 -13.53
N THR A 36 24.52 16.58 -12.82
CA THR A 36 24.32 17.84 -12.11
C THR A 36 23.58 17.61 -10.80
N VAL A 37 23.85 18.49 -9.84
CA VAL A 37 23.02 18.69 -8.65
C VAL A 37 22.53 20.13 -8.69
N LEU A 38 21.21 20.33 -8.67
CA LEU A 38 20.57 21.63 -8.61
C LEU A 38 19.75 21.72 -7.33
N VAL A 39 20.02 22.75 -6.53
CA VAL A 39 19.31 23.02 -5.28
C VAL A 39 18.60 24.35 -5.40
N LEU A 40 17.29 24.35 -5.19
CA LEU A 40 16.44 25.53 -5.25
C LEU A 40 15.74 25.73 -3.91
N ASP A 41 15.46 26.98 -3.58
CA ASP A 41 14.39 27.30 -2.65
C ASP A 41 13.05 27.16 -3.38
N ALA A 42 12.20 26.25 -2.90
CA ALA A 42 10.96 25.87 -3.58
C ALA A 42 9.88 26.97 -3.54
N GLN A 43 9.98 27.94 -2.62
CA GLN A 43 9.01 29.02 -2.45
C GLN A 43 9.38 30.28 -3.24
N THR A 44 10.67 30.45 -3.52
CA THR A 44 11.21 31.69 -4.09
C THR A 44 11.86 31.49 -5.46
N GLY A 45 12.26 30.26 -5.81
CA GLY A 45 12.99 29.97 -7.04
C GLY A 45 14.47 30.38 -6.97
N ARG A 46 14.97 30.80 -5.80
CA ARG A 46 16.39 31.14 -5.62
C ARG A 46 17.24 29.88 -5.78
N VAL A 47 18.25 29.94 -6.64
CA VAL A 47 19.23 28.85 -6.81
C VAL A 47 20.19 28.90 -5.63
N ARG A 48 20.07 27.92 -4.73
CA ARG A 48 20.84 27.80 -3.49
C ARG A 48 22.21 27.15 -3.70
N ALA A 49 22.26 26.20 -4.64
CA ALA A 49 23.48 25.54 -5.08
C ALA A 49 23.28 24.94 -6.48
N VAL A 50 24.36 24.85 -7.25
CA VAL A 50 24.34 24.22 -8.57
C VAL A 50 25.74 23.73 -8.95
N VAL A 51 25.83 22.44 -9.27
CA VAL A 51 27.05 21.80 -9.77
C VAL A 51 26.85 21.44 -11.23
N ASN A 52 27.81 21.75 -12.09
CA ASN A 52 27.71 21.58 -13.56
C ASN A 52 26.48 22.32 -14.15
N PRO A 53 26.49 23.66 -14.13
CA PRO A 53 25.34 24.47 -14.51
C PRO A 53 24.94 24.30 -15.99
N ARG A 54 25.90 24.04 -16.89
CA ARG A 54 25.60 23.76 -18.29
C ARG A 54 24.73 22.51 -18.44
N VAL A 55 25.04 21.44 -17.69
CA VAL A 55 24.20 20.23 -17.66
C VAL A 55 22.81 20.54 -17.08
N ALA A 56 22.71 21.42 -16.08
CA ALA A 56 21.44 21.77 -15.47
C ALA A 56 20.48 22.55 -16.38
N PHE A 57 21.01 23.43 -17.24
CA PHE A 57 20.23 24.40 -18.00
C PHE A 57 20.27 24.20 -19.52
N GLU A 58 21.37 23.67 -20.09
CA GLU A 58 21.59 23.56 -21.53
C GLU A 58 21.34 22.14 -22.05
N GLU A 59 21.45 21.10 -21.21
CA GLU A 59 21.26 19.71 -21.63
C GLU A 59 19.83 19.21 -21.35
N ALA A 60 19.14 18.75 -22.40
CA ALA A 60 17.81 18.16 -22.30
C ALA A 60 17.85 16.66 -22.61
N THR A 61 17.31 15.85 -21.70
CA THR A 61 17.31 14.39 -21.80
C THR A 61 15.95 13.82 -21.41
N PRO A 62 15.62 12.58 -21.84
CA PRO A 62 14.35 11.97 -21.46
C PRO A 62 14.21 11.84 -19.93
N PRO A 63 13.09 12.28 -19.33
CA PRO A 63 12.91 12.30 -17.87
C PRO A 63 12.69 10.91 -17.26
N GLY A 64 12.33 9.91 -18.08
CA GLY A 64 11.88 8.62 -17.59
C GLY A 64 10.68 8.77 -16.65
N SER A 65 10.60 7.86 -15.67
CA SER A 65 9.54 7.85 -14.67
C SER A 65 9.40 9.12 -13.81
N ALA A 66 10.33 10.08 -13.89
CA ALA A 66 10.18 11.36 -13.23
C ALA A 66 9.03 12.21 -13.84
N ILE A 67 8.49 11.87 -15.01
CA ILE A 67 7.33 12.57 -15.57
C ILE A 67 5.98 12.08 -15.00
N LYS A 68 5.94 10.90 -14.37
CA LYS A 68 4.69 10.24 -13.94
C LYS A 68 3.79 11.05 -13.01
N PRO A 69 4.29 11.92 -12.11
CA PRO A 69 3.40 12.82 -11.37
C PRO A 69 2.53 13.72 -12.26
N PHE A 70 3.04 14.16 -13.42
CA PHE A 70 2.28 14.98 -14.36
C PHE A 70 1.29 14.13 -15.18
N THR A 71 1.64 12.89 -15.49
CA THR A 71 0.71 11.90 -16.08
C THR A 71 -0.43 11.61 -15.12
N MET A 72 -0.11 11.39 -13.83
CA MET A 72 -1.08 11.20 -12.76
C MET A 72 -1.99 12.42 -12.60
N LEU A 73 -1.42 13.63 -12.55
CA LEU A 73 -2.18 14.87 -12.45
C LEU A 73 -3.15 15.05 -13.62
N THR A 74 -2.67 14.76 -14.84
CA THR A 74 -3.52 14.83 -16.05
C THR A 74 -4.68 13.84 -15.95
N ALA A 75 -4.43 12.61 -15.46
CA ALA A 75 -5.47 11.59 -15.30
C ALA A 75 -6.50 11.93 -14.22
N LEU A 76 -6.05 12.51 -13.11
CA LEU A 76 -6.94 12.98 -12.04
C LEU A 76 -7.86 14.09 -12.55
N ARG A 77 -7.30 15.06 -13.29
CA ARG A 77 -8.07 16.16 -13.92
C ARG A 77 -9.05 15.67 -14.98
N ALA A 78 -8.65 14.66 -15.74
CA ALA A 78 -9.51 14.03 -16.74
C ALA A 78 -10.61 13.15 -16.12
N GLY A 79 -10.53 12.85 -14.82
CA GLY A 79 -11.43 11.92 -14.14
C GLY A 79 -11.27 10.47 -14.61
N THR A 80 -10.17 10.14 -15.29
CA THR A 80 -9.83 8.77 -15.72
C THR A 80 -9.09 7.99 -14.62
N LEU A 81 -8.67 8.70 -13.58
CA LEU A 81 -8.04 8.17 -12.38
C LEU A 81 -8.60 8.88 -11.15
N ASP A 82 -8.77 8.16 -10.05
CA ASP A 82 -9.16 8.68 -8.73
C ASP A 82 -8.44 7.92 -7.60
N GLU A 83 -8.65 8.33 -6.34
CA GLU A 83 -8.01 7.70 -5.19
C GLU A 83 -8.44 6.24 -4.95
N GLU A 84 -9.63 5.85 -5.43
CA GLU A 84 -10.18 4.50 -5.30
C GLU A 84 -9.70 3.57 -6.42
N SER A 85 -9.18 4.11 -7.51
CA SER A 85 -8.71 3.35 -8.67
C SER A 85 -7.72 2.28 -8.25
N ARG A 86 -7.94 1.04 -8.69
CA ARG A 86 -7.06 -0.10 -8.42
C ARG A 86 -6.66 -0.74 -9.75
N SER A 87 -5.39 -1.13 -9.85
CA SER A 87 -4.91 -1.90 -11.00
C SER A 87 -3.87 -2.93 -10.57
N PHE A 88 -4.06 -4.17 -11.03
CA PHE A 88 -3.15 -5.28 -10.77
C PHE A 88 -1.98 -5.22 -11.75
N CYS A 89 -0.76 -5.12 -11.23
CA CYS A 89 0.43 -5.06 -12.09
C CYS A 89 0.76 -6.46 -12.63
N ARG A 90 0.79 -6.60 -13.96
CA ARG A 90 1.20 -7.84 -14.65
C ARG A 90 2.72 -7.98 -14.83
N GLY A 91 3.49 -7.06 -14.25
CA GLY A 91 4.96 -7.05 -14.30
C GLY A 91 5.54 -6.40 -15.56
N HIS A 92 4.83 -6.38 -16.69
CA HIS A 92 5.21 -5.65 -17.89
C HIS A 92 3.96 -5.20 -18.65
N TYR A 93 4.12 -4.18 -19.49
CA TYR A 93 3.11 -3.69 -20.42
C TYR A 93 3.62 -3.85 -21.85
N GLU A 94 2.73 -4.23 -22.76
CA GLU A 94 3.03 -4.39 -24.18
C GLU A 94 1.78 -4.00 -25.00
N HIS A 95 1.94 -3.05 -25.91
CA HIS A 95 0.88 -2.58 -26.82
C HIS A 95 1.50 -1.84 -28.02
N GLU A 96 0.98 -2.04 -29.23
CA GLU A 96 1.42 -1.35 -30.47
C GLU A 96 2.95 -1.33 -30.69
N GLY A 97 3.65 -2.42 -30.34
CA GLY A 97 5.10 -2.52 -30.50
C GLY A 97 5.92 -1.80 -29.42
N PHE A 98 5.28 -1.11 -28.47
CA PHE A 98 5.94 -0.58 -27.27
C PHE A 98 5.86 -1.60 -26.12
N ARG A 99 7.01 -1.91 -25.52
CA ARG A 99 7.11 -2.82 -24.38
C ARG A 99 7.93 -2.21 -23.26
N VAL A 100 7.42 -2.28 -22.03
CA VAL A 100 8.10 -1.77 -20.84
C VAL A 100 7.89 -2.69 -19.64
N THR A 101 8.98 -3.00 -18.94
CA THR A 101 8.98 -3.90 -17.77
C THR A 101 8.97 -3.10 -16.46
N CYS A 102 8.23 -3.56 -15.46
CA CYS A 102 8.23 -2.95 -14.12
C CYS A 102 9.46 -3.39 -13.32
N SER A 103 10.09 -2.44 -12.62
CA SER A 103 11.30 -2.65 -11.83
C SER A 103 11.05 -2.99 -10.36
N HIS A 104 9.79 -3.07 -9.93
CA HIS A 104 9.41 -3.38 -8.55
C HIS A 104 9.08 -4.87 -8.39
N PRO A 105 9.12 -5.43 -7.15
CA PRO A 105 8.73 -6.81 -6.90
C PRO A 105 7.32 -7.13 -7.40
N ARG A 106 7.01 -8.40 -7.66
CA ARG A 106 5.62 -8.79 -8.00
C ARG A 106 4.74 -8.65 -6.77
N TYR A 107 3.76 -7.75 -6.85
CA TYR A 107 2.74 -7.59 -5.82
C TYR A 107 1.54 -8.48 -6.16
N LYS A 108 0.98 -9.13 -5.13
CA LYS A 108 -0.23 -9.97 -5.25
C LYS A 108 -1.52 -9.18 -5.00
N THR A 109 -1.43 -7.86 -4.88
CA THR A 109 -2.54 -6.95 -4.64
C THR A 109 -2.50 -5.83 -5.66
N ALA A 110 -3.67 -5.32 -6.05
CA ALA A 110 -3.75 -4.18 -6.93
C ALA A 110 -3.16 -2.93 -6.26
N PHE A 111 -2.47 -2.11 -7.05
CA PHE A 111 -1.97 -0.82 -6.59
C PHE A 111 -3.08 0.22 -6.62
N GLY A 112 -3.14 1.08 -5.61
CA GLY A 112 -3.72 2.41 -5.74
C GLY A 112 -2.74 3.40 -6.41
N PRO A 113 -3.19 4.59 -6.85
CA PRO A 113 -2.36 5.52 -7.60
C PRO A 113 -1.08 5.96 -6.86
N ALA A 114 -1.19 6.25 -5.56
CA ALA A 114 -0.04 6.63 -4.73
C ALA A 114 0.99 5.49 -4.61
N GLN A 115 0.53 4.23 -4.47
CA GLN A 115 1.42 3.07 -4.42
C GLN A 115 2.08 2.79 -5.77
N ALA A 116 1.33 2.97 -6.87
CA ALA A 116 1.87 2.86 -8.22
C ALA A 116 2.94 3.93 -8.46
N LEU A 117 2.73 5.17 -8.00
CA LEU A 117 3.72 6.24 -8.09
C LEU A 117 4.95 5.96 -7.23
N ALA A 118 4.75 5.49 -5.99
CA ALA A 118 5.83 5.12 -5.07
C ALA A 118 6.74 4.01 -5.63
N ASN A 119 6.15 2.96 -6.19
CA ASN A 119 6.86 1.84 -6.81
C ASN A 119 7.23 2.10 -8.27
N SER A 120 6.89 3.27 -8.82
CA SER A 120 7.15 3.65 -10.20
C SER A 120 6.60 2.64 -11.23
N CYS A 121 5.44 2.04 -10.98
CA CYS A 121 4.87 0.95 -11.77
C CYS A 121 4.61 1.33 -13.24
N ASN A 122 5.37 0.76 -14.19
CA ASN A 122 5.20 1.05 -15.62
C ASN A 122 3.83 0.58 -16.14
N TYR A 123 3.39 -0.62 -15.74
CA TYR A 123 2.10 -1.17 -16.17
C TYR A 123 0.92 -0.28 -15.78
N PHE A 124 0.86 0.17 -14.53
CA PHE A 124 -0.21 1.03 -14.04
C PHE A 124 -0.31 2.32 -14.83
N PHE A 125 0.83 3.00 -15.02
CA PHE A 125 0.88 4.27 -15.72
C PHE A 125 0.68 4.12 -17.22
N ALA A 126 1.05 2.99 -17.83
CA ALA A 126 0.76 2.71 -19.23
C ALA A 126 -0.75 2.53 -19.47
N ARG A 127 -1.43 1.73 -18.63
CA ARG A 127 -2.89 1.60 -18.67
C ARG A 127 -3.61 2.92 -18.40
N THR A 128 -3.05 3.73 -17.51
CA THR A 128 -3.57 5.08 -17.26
C THR A 128 -3.41 5.95 -18.52
N ALA A 129 -2.22 5.92 -19.15
CA ALA A 129 -1.89 6.71 -20.33
C ALA A 129 -2.75 6.37 -21.56
N GLU A 130 -3.08 5.09 -21.78
CA GLU A 130 -3.99 4.68 -22.87
C GLU A 130 -5.37 5.36 -22.78
N ALA A 131 -5.82 5.66 -21.56
CA ALA A 131 -7.11 6.31 -21.33
C ALA A 131 -7.03 7.84 -21.41
N LEU A 132 -5.84 8.44 -21.62
CA LEU A 132 -5.64 9.88 -21.63
C LEU A 132 -5.66 10.47 -23.04
N ASP A 133 -6.27 11.65 -23.14
CA ASP A 133 -6.09 12.53 -24.28
C ASP A 133 -4.66 13.09 -24.28
N GLY A 134 -3.89 12.73 -25.31
CA GLY A 134 -2.51 13.19 -25.47
C GLY A 134 -2.38 14.71 -25.60
N ASP A 135 -3.37 15.40 -26.16
CA ASP A 135 -3.34 16.86 -26.26
C ASP A 135 -3.57 17.51 -24.90
N LEU A 136 -4.43 16.91 -24.07
CA LEU A 136 -4.60 17.33 -22.68
C LEU A 136 -3.30 17.15 -21.89
N TYR A 137 -2.61 16.03 -22.08
CA TYR A 137 -1.31 15.79 -21.47
C TYR A 137 -0.27 16.83 -21.93
N ALA A 138 -0.17 17.10 -23.24
CA ALA A 138 0.74 18.09 -23.79
C ALA A 138 0.44 19.50 -23.25
N ARG A 139 -0.84 19.88 -23.12
CA ARG A 139 -1.25 21.15 -22.49
C ARG A 139 -0.83 21.21 -21.02
N THR A 140 -1.02 20.14 -20.26
CA THR A 140 -0.54 20.06 -18.87
C THR A 140 0.97 20.29 -18.80
N LEU A 141 1.77 19.58 -19.60
CA LEU A 141 3.23 19.75 -19.61
C LEU A 141 3.65 21.19 -19.96
N ARG A 142 3.06 21.79 -21.00
CA ARG A 142 3.33 23.20 -21.35
C ARG A 142 2.98 24.16 -20.22
N GLY A 143 1.88 23.92 -19.50
CA GLY A 143 1.50 24.70 -18.32
C GLY A 143 2.56 24.67 -17.23
N PHE A 144 3.21 23.52 -17.02
CA PHE A 144 4.34 23.37 -16.09
C PHE A 144 5.68 23.88 -16.64
N GLY A 145 5.69 24.50 -17.83
CA GLY A 145 6.87 25.15 -18.41
C GLY A 145 7.76 24.24 -19.26
N PHE A 146 7.39 22.98 -19.48
CA PHE A 146 8.12 22.09 -20.38
C PHE A 146 7.99 22.55 -21.84
N GLY A 147 9.06 22.38 -22.64
CA GLY A 147 9.13 22.86 -24.02
C GLY A 147 9.45 24.35 -24.16
N ALA A 148 9.81 25.04 -23.07
CA ALA A 148 10.27 26.41 -23.08
C ALA A 148 11.34 26.65 -22.00
N GLN A 149 12.28 27.58 -22.27
CA GLN A 149 13.31 27.97 -21.30
C GLN A 149 12.69 28.41 -19.97
N THR A 150 13.33 28.07 -18.86
CA THR A 150 12.96 28.57 -17.53
C THR A 150 13.27 30.06 -17.37
N ARG A 151 14.17 30.60 -18.20
CA ARG A 151 14.71 31.98 -18.18
C ARG A 151 15.66 32.22 -17.01
N GLY A 152 16.23 31.15 -16.47
CA GLY A 152 17.22 31.18 -15.39
C GLY A 152 18.63 30.80 -15.81
N GLY A 153 18.78 30.19 -17.00
CA GLY A 153 20.07 29.72 -17.52
C GLY A 153 20.81 30.68 -18.44
N GLY A 154 20.22 31.84 -18.77
CA GLY A 154 20.75 32.77 -19.78
C GLY A 154 20.38 32.38 -21.21
N ASP A 155 21.03 33.00 -22.20
CA ASP A 155 20.65 32.88 -23.61
C ASP A 155 20.90 31.48 -24.21
N SER A 156 21.85 30.73 -23.65
CA SER A 156 22.17 29.35 -24.06
C SER A 156 21.25 28.29 -23.47
N GLU A 157 20.27 28.67 -22.64
CA GLU A 157 19.37 27.73 -21.98
C GLU A 157 18.58 26.90 -22.99
N SER A 158 18.50 25.59 -22.78
CA SER A 158 17.68 24.74 -23.64
C SER A 158 16.20 24.87 -23.30
N ALA A 159 15.37 24.95 -24.33
CA ALA A 159 13.91 24.88 -24.18
C ALA A 159 13.40 23.46 -23.90
N GLY A 160 14.27 22.45 -23.90
CA GLY A 160 13.85 21.06 -23.93
C GLY A 160 13.11 20.71 -25.23
N GLN A 161 12.36 19.62 -25.22
CA GLN A 161 11.60 19.14 -26.36
C GLN A 161 10.30 18.49 -25.89
N LEU A 162 9.18 18.94 -26.45
CA LEU A 162 7.91 18.22 -26.38
C LEU A 162 7.66 17.47 -27.70
N PRO A 163 6.89 16.38 -27.68
CA PRO A 163 6.51 15.65 -28.89
C PRO A 163 5.82 16.56 -29.92
N ARG A 164 6.15 16.37 -31.21
CA ARG A 164 5.50 17.10 -32.32
C ARG A 164 4.12 16.55 -32.63
N ALA A 165 3.96 15.24 -32.52
CA ALA A 165 2.67 14.55 -32.61
C ALA A 165 1.99 14.50 -31.23
N THR A 166 0.70 14.15 -31.21
CA THR A 166 -0.05 13.90 -29.98
C THR A 166 0.67 12.82 -29.15
N PRO A 167 1.08 13.12 -27.90
CA PRO A 167 1.81 12.17 -27.05
C PRO A 167 1.06 10.86 -26.86
N GLY A 168 1.76 9.73 -27.01
CA GLY A 168 1.24 8.40 -26.72
C GLY A 168 1.73 7.87 -25.36
N VAL A 169 1.55 6.57 -25.15
CA VAL A 169 2.00 5.87 -23.93
C VAL A 169 3.52 6.06 -23.66
N PRO A 170 4.43 5.92 -24.65
CA PRO A 170 5.87 6.08 -24.41
C PRO A 170 6.23 7.46 -23.86
N GLU A 171 5.69 8.53 -24.46
CA GLU A 171 5.89 9.91 -24.02
C GLU A 171 5.33 10.13 -22.61
N MET A 172 4.13 9.61 -22.31
CA MET A 172 3.49 9.76 -21.00
C MET A 172 4.18 8.97 -19.88
N LEU A 173 5.01 7.98 -20.23
CA LEU A 173 5.87 7.26 -19.27
C LEU A 173 7.26 7.91 -19.13
N GLY A 174 7.60 8.85 -20.02
CA GLY A 174 8.91 9.47 -20.14
C GLY A 174 9.95 8.57 -20.81
N ASP A 175 9.49 7.53 -21.52
CA ASP A 175 10.31 6.52 -22.19
C ASP A 175 10.30 6.75 -23.72
N SER A 176 10.54 8.00 -24.11
CA SER A 176 10.57 8.45 -25.50
C SER A 176 11.58 9.57 -25.68
N GLU A 177 12.32 9.52 -26.79
CA GLU A 177 13.26 10.58 -27.19
C GLU A 177 12.58 11.85 -27.67
N GLN A 178 11.27 11.80 -27.92
CA GLN A 178 10.48 12.95 -28.34
C GLN A 178 10.12 13.87 -27.17
N LEU A 179 10.27 13.39 -25.93
CA LEU A 179 10.09 14.17 -24.71
C LEU A 179 11.43 14.30 -23.99
N ARG A 180 12.04 15.48 -24.06
CA ARG A 180 13.31 15.79 -23.40
C ARG A 180 13.14 17.02 -22.51
N VAL A 181 13.69 16.96 -21.30
CA VAL A 181 13.59 18.05 -20.33
C VAL A 181 14.96 18.35 -19.76
N THR A 182 15.19 19.62 -19.42
CA THR A 182 16.38 19.98 -18.65
C THR A 182 16.17 19.71 -17.16
N PRO A 183 17.23 19.45 -16.39
CA PRO A 183 17.18 19.44 -14.92
C PRO A 183 16.48 20.69 -14.34
N ALA A 184 16.75 21.88 -14.85
CA ALA A 184 16.10 23.11 -14.39
C ALA A 184 14.58 23.12 -14.66
N GLN A 185 14.13 22.67 -15.83
CA GLN A 185 12.70 22.56 -16.15
C GLN A 185 11.99 21.59 -15.20
N LEU A 186 12.60 20.42 -14.96
CA LEU A 186 11.99 19.41 -14.10
C LEU A 186 11.92 19.88 -12.63
N ALA A 187 12.99 20.51 -12.10
CA ALA A 187 13.01 21.03 -10.74
C ALA A 187 11.95 22.11 -10.52
N THR A 188 11.83 23.07 -11.45
CA THR A 188 10.87 24.18 -11.35
C THR A 188 9.42 23.72 -11.51
N ALA A 189 9.16 22.79 -12.43
CA ALA A 189 7.85 22.16 -12.60
C ALA A 189 7.41 21.40 -11.35
N TYR A 190 8.31 20.63 -10.74
CA TYR A 190 8.03 19.94 -9.48
C TYR A 190 7.86 20.91 -8.30
N ALA A 191 8.62 22.01 -8.24
CA ALA A 191 8.41 23.03 -7.22
C ALA A 191 7.00 23.61 -7.31
N ALA A 192 6.52 23.91 -8.52
CA ALA A 192 5.16 24.38 -8.76
C ALA A 192 4.09 23.37 -8.27
N LEU A 193 4.33 22.06 -8.42
CA LEU A 193 3.41 21.03 -7.91
C LEU A 193 3.19 21.12 -6.40
N PHE A 194 4.21 21.52 -5.64
CA PHE A 194 4.19 21.47 -4.18
C PHE A 194 4.13 22.82 -3.47
N ASN A 195 4.49 23.93 -4.14
CA ASN A 195 4.51 25.28 -3.57
C ASN A 195 3.20 26.08 -3.77
N GLY A 196 2.10 25.38 -4.05
CA GLY A 196 0.80 26.01 -4.28
C GLY A 196 0.58 26.48 -5.71
N GLY A 197 1.31 25.92 -6.69
CA GLY A 197 1.09 26.18 -8.11
C GLY A 197 1.94 27.30 -8.71
N ARG A 198 2.86 27.90 -7.95
CA ARG A 198 3.70 29.00 -8.43
C ARG A 198 4.89 28.46 -9.23
N LEU A 199 4.82 28.57 -10.55
CA LEU A 199 5.94 28.27 -11.43
C LEU A 199 6.94 29.44 -11.39
N LEU A 200 8.07 29.24 -10.73
CA LEU A 200 9.08 30.26 -10.45
C LEU A 200 10.24 30.18 -11.45
N VAL A 201 10.81 31.33 -11.80
CA VAL A 201 12.06 31.41 -12.56
C VAL A 201 13.22 31.06 -11.63
N PRO A 202 14.10 30.10 -11.97
CA PRO A 202 15.25 29.76 -11.15
C PRO A 202 16.30 30.87 -11.26
N GLN A 203 16.56 31.61 -10.17
CA GLN A 203 17.42 32.80 -10.19
C GLN A 203 18.67 32.62 -9.32
N ARG A 204 19.85 32.90 -9.88
CA ARG A 204 21.10 33.00 -9.12
C ARG A 204 21.25 34.41 -8.58
N ALA A 205 21.17 34.56 -7.27
CA ALA A 205 21.37 35.83 -6.59
C ALA A 205 21.65 35.58 -5.10
N ARG A 206 22.27 36.56 -4.44
CA ARG A 206 22.45 36.56 -2.98
C ARG A 206 21.08 36.60 -2.29
N ALA A 207 21.03 36.14 -1.04
CA ALA A 207 19.80 36.14 -0.26
C ALA A 207 19.30 37.55 0.05
N GLU A 208 20.22 38.48 0.32
CA GLU A 208 19.90 39.87 0.62
C GLU A 208 19.23 40.57 -0.57
N GLY A 209 18.04 41.13 -0.35
CA GLY A 209 17.28 41.83 -1.39
C GLY A 209 16.68 40.94 -2.49
N PHE A 210 16.68 39.61 -2.33
CA PHE A 210 16.17 38.69 -3.35
C PHE A 210 14.66 38.88 -3.61
N THR A 211 14.29 39.08 -4.88
CA THR A 211 12.88 39.15 -5.31
C THR A 211 12.53 37.97 -6.24
N PRO A 212 11.60 37.09 -5.82
CA PRO A 212 11.11 35.98 -6.64
C PRO A 212 10.41 36.44 -7.92
N ARG A 213 10.72 35.82 -9.07
CA ARG A 213 9.99 36.04 -10.33
C ARG A 213 9.04 34.86 -10.60
N VAL A 214 7.74 35.12 -10.51
CA VAL A 214 6.70 34.15 -10.87
C VAL A 214 6.47 34.19 -12.39
N ARG A 215 6.65 33.05 -13.05
CA ARG A 215 6.40 32.89 -14.49
C ARG A 215 4.93 32.61 -14.77
N ALA A 216 4.30 31.77 -13.95
CA ALA A 216 2.88 31.42 -14.04
C ALA A 216 2.37 30.92 -12.69
N THR A 217 1.04 30.95 -12.52
CA THR A 217 0.34 30.30 -11.40
C THR A 217 -0.58 29.23 -11.97
N LEU A 218 -0.49 28.03 -11.43
CA LEU A 218 -1.22 26.84 -11.87
C LEU A 218 -2.27 26.48 -10.84
N ASP A 219 -3.48 26.21 -11.30
CA ASP A 219 -4.53 25.67 -10.44
C ASP A 219 -4.32 24.17 -10.23
N ILE A 220 -4.06 23.76 -8.99
CA ILE A 220 -3.83 22.36 -8.63
C ILE A 220 -4.70 22.06 -7.43
N ALA A 221 -5.69 21.19 -7.60
CA ALA A 221 -6.63 20.91 -6.55
C ALA A 221 -5.91 20.26 -5.34
N PRO A 222 -6.29 20.62 -4.09
CA PRO A 222 -5.67 20.04 -2.90
C PRO A 222 -5.68 18.50 -2.87
N ALA A 223 -6.75 17.88 -3.37
CA ALA A 223 -6.89 16.42 -3.45
C ALA A 223 -5.89 15.80 -4.45
N GLU A 224 -5.71 16.42 -5.62
CA GLU A 224 -4.75 15.97 -6.64
C GLU A 224 -3.33 16.01 -6.09
N ARG A 225 -2.97 17.15 -5.48
CA ARG A 225 -1.66 17.37 -4.86
C ARG A 225 -1.42 16.40 -3.71
N ALA A 226 -2.43 16.15 -2.86
CA ALA A 226 -2.32 15.23 -1.73
C ALA A 226 -2.00 13.81 -2.19
N LEU A 227 -2.64 13.32 -3.25
CA LEU A 227 -2.42 11.96 -3.76
C LEU A 227 -1.03 11.81 -4.42
N ILE A 228 -0.57 12.82 -5.17
CA ILE A 228 0.78 12.87 -5.73
C ILE A 228 1.83 12.93 -4.59
N LEU A 229 1.60 13.77 -3.58
CA LEU A 229 2.47 13.88 -2.41
C LEU A 229 2.54 12.56 -1.63
N ALA A 230 1.42 11.85 -1.47
CA ALA A 230 1.39 10.53 -0.84
C ALA A 230 2.27 9.53 -1.60
N GLY A 231 2.21 9.53 -2.94
CA GLY A 231 3.08 8.69 -3.76
C GLY A 231 4.56 9.09 -3.70
N ALA A 232 4.87 10.39 -3.67
CA ALA A 232 6.24 10.89 -3.52
C ALA A 232 6.84 10.60 -2.13
N ARG A 233 6.03 10.66 -1.07
CA ARG A 233 6.40 10.19 0.27
C ARG A 233 6.64 8.68 0.26
N GLY A 234 5.74 7.93 -0.36
CA GLY A 234 5.86 6.48 -0.49
C GLY A 234 7.13 6.06 -1.24
N ALA A 235 7.53 6.80 -2.28
CA ALA A 235 8.77 6.53 -3.02
C ALA A 235 10.01 6.58 -2.12
N VAL A 236 10.05 7.53 -1.19
CA VAL A 236 11.14 7.72 -0.23
C VAL A 236 11.02 6.81 1.01
N ALA A 237 9.80 6.40 1.39
CA ALA A 237 9.58 5.57 2.58
C ALA A 237 9.72 4.06 2.31
N TYR A 238 9.16 3.57 1.20
CA TYR A 238 9.12 2.14 0.87
C TYR A 238 9.28 1.82 -0.62
N GLY A 239 9.32 2.84 -1.47
CA GLY A 239 9.36 2.70 -2.92
C GLY A 239 10.76 2.88 -3.49
N THR A 240 10.83 3.42 -4.70
CA THR A 240 12.05 3.44 -5.52
C THR A 240 13.23 4.25 -4.96
N ALA A 241 13.01 5.13 -4.00
CA ALA A 241 14.03 5.96 -3.33
C ALA A 241 14.26 5.54 -1.86
N SER A 242 13.64 4.46 -1.38
CA SER A 242 13.70 4.04 0.03
C SER A 242 15.13 3.77 0.53
N ARG A 243 15.99 3.21 -0.33
CA ARG A 243 17.39 2.91 -0.02
C ARG A 243 18.20 4.14 0.40
N ALA A 244 17.84 5.32 -0.11
CA ALA A 244 18.54 6.56 0.22
C ALA A 244 18.39 6.96 1.69
N GLY A 245 17.43 6.36 2.43
CA GLY A 245 17.21 6.67 3.85
C GLY A 245 16.74 8.10 4.09
N LEU A 246 16.19 8.77 3.08
CA LEU A 246 15.76 10.17 3.20
C LEU A 246 14.54 10.31 4.13
N ALA A 247 13.72 9.26 4.26
CA ALA A 247 12.56 9.25 5.16
C ALA A 247 12.93 9.36 6.65
N THR A 248 14.15 8.96 7.02
CA THR A 248 14.62 8.89 8.42
C THR A 248 15.45 10.09 8.82
N LEU A 249 15.62 11.09 7.95
CA LEU A 249 16.40 12.27 8.28
C LEU A 249 15.77 13.05 9.46
N PRO A 250 16.55 13.37 10.51
CA PRO A 250 16.07 14.17 11.63
C PRO A 250 15.77 15.60 11.15
N ALA A 251 14.84 16.29 11.83
CA ALA A 251 14.39 17.65 11.54
C ALA A 251 13.74 17.93 10.16
N LEU A 252 13.83 17.02 9.18
CA LEU A 252 13.22 17.21 7.86
C LEU A 252 12.14 16.17 7.54
N TYR A 253 11.06 16.60 6.90
CA TYR A 253 10.16 15.76 6.12
C TYR A 253 10.62 15.76 4.66
N VAL A 254 11.11 14.61 4.17
CA VAL A 254 11.58 14.46 2.78
C VAL A 254 10.62 13.60 1.96
N PHE A 255 10.35 14.03 0.73
CA PHE A 255 9.58 13.29 -0.26
C PHE A 255 10.14 13.55 -1.66
N GLY A 256 9.91 12.65 -2.61
CA GLY A 256 10.48 12.83 -3.95
C GLY A 256 10.10 11.74 -4.94
N LYS A 257 10.67 11.81 -6.14
CA LYS A 257 10.43 10.82 -7.20
C LYS A 257 11.72 10.53 -7.96
N THR A 258 11.93 9.25 -8.24
CA THR A 258 13.01 8.78 -9.13
C THR A 258 12.57 8.72 -10.59
N GLY A 259 13.52 8.84 -11.51
CA GLY A 259 13.36 8.54 -12.92
C GLY A 259 14.56 7.75 -13.42
N THR A 260 14.32 6.83 -14.34
CA THR A 260 15.38 6.16 -15.11
C THR A 260 14.93 6.18 -16.56
N SER A 261 15.77 6.65 -17.47
CA SER A 261 15.54 6.61 -18.92
C SER A 261 16.73 5.99 -19.64
N THR A 262 16.51 5.42 -20.81
CA THR A 262 17.57 4.82 -21.64
C THR A 262 17.60 5.53 -22.99
N PRO A 263 18.73 6.12 -23.40
CA PRO A 263 18.85 6.74 -24.72
C PRO A 263 18.66 5.72 -25.85
N GLN A 264 18.09 6.13 -27.00
CA GLN A 264 17.93 5.26 -28.19
C GLN A 264 19.25 4.69 -28.72
N ASP A 265 20.37 5.40 -28.58
CA ASP A 265 21.71 4.94 -29.00
C ASP A 265 22.32 3.92 -28.01
N GLY A 266 21.57 3.60 -26.94
CA GLY A 266 21.59 2.32 -26.26
C GLY A 266 22.93 1.86 -25.73
N TRP A 267 23.44 2.47 -24.65
CA TRP A 267 24.43 1.76 -23.81
C TRP A 267 24.34 2.03 -22.31
N ARG A 268 23.80 3.18 -21.84
CA ARG A 268 23.78 3.49 -20.40
C ARG A 268 22.58 4.34 -19.98
N ALA A 269 21.88 3.92 -18.93
CA ALA A 269 20.71 4.60 -18.37
C ALA A 269 21.07 5.99 -17.81
N GLN A 270 20.08 6.87 -17.71
CA GLN A 270 20.16 8.18 -17.09
C GLN A 270 19.34 8.17 -15.80
N GLY A 271 19.96 8.58 -14.69
CA GLY A 271 19.36 8.55 -13.35
C GLY A 271 18.85 9.92 -12.95
N TRP A 272 17.58 10.00 -12.57
CA TRP A 272 16.94 11.21 -12.06
C TRP A 272 16.44 11.00 -10.64
N PHE A 273 16.60 12.03 -9.81
CA PHE A 273 15.86 12.15 -8.56
C PHE A 273 15.48 13.61 -8.34
N VAL A 274 14.21 13.84 -8.00
CA VAL A 274 13.71 15.15 -7.57
C VAL A 274 13.13 14.98 -6.18
N GLY A 275 13.79 15.56 -5.19
CA GLY A 275 13.41 15.51 -3.78
C GLY A 275 13.11 16.88 -3.22
N PHE A 276 12.27 16.91 -2.19
CA PHE A 276 11.85 18.11 -1.48
C PHE A 276 11.95 17.90 0.02
N ALA A 277 12.30 18.96 0.74
CA ALA A 277 12.30 18.97 2.20
C ALA A 277 11.42 20.08 2.77
N ALA A 278 10.75 19.76 3.86
CA ALA A 278 10.06 20.69 4.75
C ALA A 278 10.56 20.51 6.18
N ASP A 279 10.65 21.58 6.95
CA ASP A 279 11.11 21.52 8.35
C ASP A 279 10.05 20.92 9.27
N LYS A 280 10.50 20.10 10.23
CA LYS A 280 9.71 19.62 11.38
C LYS A 280 9.77 20.73 12.46
N SER A 281 8.72 21.52 12.65
CA SER A 281 8.73 22.65 13.60
C SER A 281 8.95 22.22 15.06
N SER A 282 9.61 23.07 15.86
CA SER A 282 9.91 22.89 17.30
C SER A 282 8.69 23.03 18.25
N SER A 283 7.52 23.41 17.76
CA SER A 283 6.30 23.56 18.58
C SER A 283 5.51 22.25 18.81
N GLU A 284 6.03 21.09 18.42
CA GLU A 284 5.45 19.78 18.78
C GLU A 284 6.23 19.09 19.91
N GLY A 285 6.69 19.88 20.88
CA GLY A 285 7.26 19.40 22.13
C GLY A 285 6.22 19.41 23.26
N VAL A 286 5.85 18.21 23.73
CA VAL A 286 5.55 17.87 25.15
C VAL A 286 4.70 18.88 25.96
N GLY A 287 3.42 18.57 26.17
CA GLY A 287 2.60 19.25 27.19
C GLY A 287 1.19 18.69 27.33
N LEU A 288 0.94 17.91 28.39
CA LEU A 288 -0.39 17.54 28.88
C LEU A 288 -1.18 18.78 29.31
N MET A 289 -2.44 18.93 28.88
CA MET A 289 -3.65 19.04 29.76
C MET A 289 -4.93 19.44 29.00
N SER A 290 -5.98 18.64 29.26
CA SER A 290 -7.35 19.03 29.60
C SER A 290 -8.22 19.88 28.64
N SER A 291 -9.21 19.16 28.08
CA SER A 291 -10.67 19.41 28.09
C SER A 291 -11.30 20.79 27.82
N ALA A 292 -12.40 20.70 27.06
CA ALA A 292 -13.53 21.61 26.90
C ALA A 292 -13.57 22.48 25.63
N GLY A 293 -14.73 22.43 24.96
CA GLY A 293 -15.20 23.51 24.08
C GLY A 293 -15.09 23.24 22.59
N MET A 294 -16.19 22.77 22.00
CA MET A 294 -16.43 22.73 20.55
C MET A 294 -16.08 24.07 19.89
N GLY A 295 -15.11 24.03 18.99
CA GLY A 295 -14.90 25.01 17.94
C GLY A 295 -14.33 24.25 16.74
N GLN A 296 -15.05 24.26 15.62
CA GLN A 296 -14.58 23.67 14.37
C GLN A 296 -13.27 24.36 13.94
N SER A 297 -12.16 23.64 13.98
CA SER A 297 -10.96 23.99 13.21
C SER A 297 -10.16 22.74 12.85
N SER A 298 -10.09 22.49 11.56
CA SER A 298 -9.06 21.68 10.90
C SER A 298 -7.65 22.08 11.34
N GLY A 299 -6.85 21.12 11.81
CA GLY A 299 -5.39 21.23 11.89
C GLY A 299 -4.80 19.85 11.54
N ASP A 300 -4.53 19.55 10.27
CA ASP A 300 -3.30 19.82 9.52
C ASP A 300 -2.05 19.13 10.08
N ASP A 301 -1.90 17.85 9.73
CA ASP A 301 -0.60 17.15 9.70
C ASP A 301 -0.03 17.16 8.26
N LYS A 302 -0.15 18.34 7.64
CA LYS A 302 0.38 18.69 6.33
C LYS A 302 1.58 19.57 6.63
N ALA A 303 2.74 19.31 6.03
CA ALA A 303 3.56 20.46 5.67
C ALA A 303 2.70 21.19 4.63
N PRO A 304 2.15 22.37 4.94
CA PRO A 304 1.43 23.13 3.93
C PRO A 304 2.40 23.44 2.78
N PRO A 305 1.92 23.71 1.56
CA PRO A 305 2.76 24.07 0.42
C PRO A 305 3.90 25.04 0.76
N GLU A 306 3.60 26.02 1.61
CA GLU A 306 4.48 27.07 2.14
C GLU A 306 5.60 26.59 3.08
N ARG A 307 5.53 25.35 3.60
CA ARG A 307 6.58 24.74 4.42
C ARG A 307 7.60 23.94 3.60
N VAL A 308 7.36 23.69 2.31
CA VAL A 308 8.37 23.07 1.44
C VAL A 308 9.43 24.12 1.13
N ARG A 309 10.61 24.00 1.74
CA ARG A 309 11.68 25.02 1.64
C ARG A 309 12.72 24.67 0.60
N LEU A 310 13.17 23.42 0.57
CA LEU A 310 14.28 22.98 -0.28
C LEU A 310 13.78 22.04 -1.38
N ALA A 311 14.21 22.27 -2.61
CA ALA A 311 14.14 21.32 -3.70
C ALA A 311 15.56 20.89 -4.09
N VAL A 312 15.81 19.60 -4.19
CA VAL A 312 17.09 19.01 -4.63
C VAL A 312 16.81 18.14 -5.84
N LEU A 313 17.38 18.51 -6.97
CA LEU A 313 17.36 17.70 -8.17
C LEU A 313 18.75 17.15 -8.45
N VAL A 314 18.83 15.84 -8.64
CA VAL A 314 20.04 15.13 -9.04
C VAL A 314 19.78 14.47 -10.38
N PHE A 315 20.64 14.77 -11.35
CA PHE A 315 20.67 14.11 -12.64
C PHE A 315 22.04 13.49 -12.86
N LEU A 316 22.09 12.24 -13.29
CA LEU A 316 23.31 11.48 -13.51
C LEU A 316 23.27 10.82 -14.87
N LYS A 317 24.33 11.03 -15.63
CA LYS A 317 24.60 10.21 -16.80
C LYS A 317 25.07 8.84 -16.33
N ARG A 318 24.64 7.80 -17.03
CA ARG A 318 25.14 6.43 -16.85
C ARG A 318 24.82 5.84 -15.47
N SER A 319 23.62 6.12 -14.95
CA SER A 319 23.17 5.70 -13.61
C SER A 319 21.65 5.48 -13.58
N ARG A 320 21.12 5.08 -12.42
CA ARG A 320 19.70 4.83 -12.17
C ARG A 320 19.15 5.85 -11.18
N GLY A 321 17.83 6.09 -11.22
CA GLY A 321 17.20 7.06 -10.32
C GLY A 321 17.35 6.77 -8.83
N ALA A 322 17.53 5.50 -8.43
CA ALA A 322 17.79 5.15 -7.03
C ALA A 322 19.17 5.65 -6.55
N GLU A 323 20.20 5.56 -7.38
CA GLU A 323 21.53 6.10 -7.07
C GLU A 323 21.52 7.63 -7.04
N ALA A 324 20.73 8.27 -7.92
CA ALA A 324 20.50 9.71 -7.87
C ALA A 324 19.84 10.15 -6.54
N ALA A 325 18.95 9.32 -5.98
CA ALA A 325 18.36 9.56 -4.67
C ALA A 325 19.39 9.41 -3.53
N ASP A 326 20.23 8.37 -3.58
CA ASP A 326 21.32 8.16 -2.62
C ASP A 326 22.27 9.38 -2.59
N LEU A 327 22.55 9.94 -3.77
CA LEU A 327 23.37 11.13 -3.96
C LEU A 327 22.76 12.44 -3.47
N ALA A 328 21.44 12.51 -3.34
CA ALA A 328 20.79 13.70 -2.80
C ALA A 328 20.91 13.78 -1.27
N ARG A 329 21.15 12.66 -0.59
CA ARG A 329 21.17 12.57 0.88
C ARG A 329 22.14 13.54 1.56
N PRO A 330 23.43 13.65 1.15
CA PRO A 330 24.36 14.58 1.81
C PRO A 330 23.91 16.04 1.74
N VAL A 331 23.20 16.43 0.68
CA VAL A 331 22.64 17.78 0.52
C VAL A 331 21.51 18.02 1.52
N PHE A 332 20.59 17.06 1.67
CA PHE A 332 19.53 17.14 2.69
C PHE A 332 20.09 17.11 4.11
N GLU A 333 21.12 16.31 4.39
CA GLU A 333 21.79 16.29 5.70
C GLU A 333 22.48 17.62 6.01
N ALA A 334 23.12 18.23 5.01
CA ALA A 334 23.70 19.57 5.16
C ALA A 334 22.62 20.60 5.50
N TYR A 335 21.49 20.57 4.78
CA TYR A 335 20.35 21.45 5.07
C TYR A 335 19.75 21.21 6.47
N ALA A 336 19.61 19.95 6.90
CA ALA A 336 19.08 19.60 8.22
C ALA A 336 19.94 20.16 9.35
N ARG A 337 21.27 20.01 9.25
CA ARG A 337 22.22 20.54 10.24
C ARG A 337 22.17 22.07 10.35
N LEU A 338 21.90 22.75 9.24
CA LEU A 338 21.83 24.21 9.18
C LEU A 338 20.50 24.72 9.73
N SER A 339 19.39 24.03 9.43
CA SER A 339 18.05 24.38 9.91
C SER A 339 17.89 24.24 11.43
N GLN A 340 18.58 23.28 12.05
CA GLN A 340 18.59 23.10 13.50
C GLN A 340 19.30 24.23 14.27
N ARG A 341 20.31 24.88 13.67
CA ARG A 341 21.06 25.99 14.30
C ARG A 341 20.29 27.32 14.32
N ILE A 342 19.18 27.42 13.58
CA ILE A 342 18.36 28.63 13.48
C ILE A 342 17.26 28.64 14.56
N GLY A 343 16.80 27.46 15.01
CA GLY A 343 15.62 27.29 15.89
C GLY A 343 15.82 27.48 17.40
N GLU A 344 17.06 27.61 17.91
CA GLU A 344 17.33 27.70 19.36
C GLU A 344 17.29 29.13 19.93
N GLY A 345 16.86 30.14 19.16
CA GLY A 345 16.88 31.56 19.59
C GLY A 345 15.52 32.27 19.64
N GLU A 346 14.40 31.54 19.69
CA GLU A 346 13.06 32.13 19.82
C GLU A 346 12.36 31.66 21.10
N THR A 347 12.91 31.98 22.26
CA THR A 347 12.17 31.99 23.54
C THR A 347 12.80 33.01 24.50
N GLU A 348 12.46 34.29 24.38
CA GLU A 348 12.63 35.27 25.47
C GLU A 348 11.39 36.18 25.59
N GLY A 349 10.94 36.36 26.83
CA GLY A 349 9.69 37.00 27.25
C GLY A 349 8.67 35.91 27.57
N TRP A 350 8.32 35.58 28.82
CA TRP A 350 7.87 36.44 29.91
C TRP A 350 8.38 35.92 31.26
N GLY A 351 8.58 36.83 32.22
CA GLY A 351 9.14 36.54 33.54
C GLY A 351 8.17 35.89 34.51
N ASP A 352 8.77 35.15 35.45
CA ASP A 352 8.43 35.04 36.88
C ASP A 352 9.55 34.16 37.46
N GLY A 353 10.36 34.65 38.39
CA GLY A 353 10.03 34.68 39.81
C GLY A 353 10.99 33.73 40.52
N GLU A 354 11.74 34.27 41.48
CA GLU A 354 12.80 33.64 42.25
C GLU A 354 12.53 32.19 42.69
N ILE A 355 13.57 31.35 42.75
CA ILE A 355 13.95 30.59 43.95
C ILE A 355 15.42 30.15 43.83
N ARG A 356 16.22 30.66 44.77
CA ARG A 356 17.57 30.19 45.09
C ARG A 356 17.55 28.73 45.54
N ARG A 357 18.54 27.93 45.12
CA ARG A 357 19.25 27.02 46.04
C ARG A 357 20.66 26.67 45.55
N ARG A 358 21.57 26.80 46.50
CA ARG A 358 23.02 26.60 46.47
C ARG A 358 23.40 25.11 46.46
N GLY A 359 24.62 24.86 45.99
CA GLY A 359 25.46 23.67 46.29
C GLY A 359 26.02 23.10 44.99
N GLY A 360 27.26 23.30 44.56
CA GLY A 360 28.50 23.49 45.32
C GLY A 360 29.17 22.12 45.50
N GLY A 361 30.24 21.86 44.75
CA GLY A 361 31.01 20.60 44.85
C GLY A 361 31.98 20.41 43.69
N GLU A 362 33.04 21.21 43.67
CA GLU A 362 34.29 20.95 42.93
C GLU A 362 35.05 19.78 43.56
N THR A 363 35.78 19.02 42.73
CA THR A 363 37.19 18.55 42.88
C THR A 363 37.43 17.55 41.73
N GLY A 364 38.48 17.57 40.91
CA GLY A 364 39.76 18.27 40.96
C GLY A 364 40.90 17.27 40.76
N GLY A 365 41.45 17.21 39.54
CA GLY A 365 42.83 16.79 39.23
C GLY A 365 43.09 15.27 39.02
N ARG A 366 44.17 14.83 38.35
CA ARG A 366 45.19 15.39 37.43
C ARG A 366 46.15 14.22 37.09
N GLY A 367 46.84 14.28 35.95
CA GLY A 367 47.97 13.40 35.56
C GLY A 367 47.72 12.72 34.20
N ASP A 368 48.24 13.20 33.07
CA ASP A 368 49.65 13.13 32.57
C ASP A 368 49.99 11.65 32.25
N GLU A 369 50.43 11.17 31.09
CA GLU A 369 51.01 11.66 29.82
C GLU A 369 50.84 10.50 28.81
N GLU A 370 50.65 10.78 27.51
CA GLU A 370 51.37 10.14 26.40
C GLU A 370 50.85 10.67 25.06
N GLN A 371 51.66 11.52 24.42
CA GLN A 371 51.60 11.78 22.99
C GLN A 371 52.24 10.59 22.28
N GLU A 372 51.53 9.89 21.40
CA GLU A 372 52.16 9.34 20.20
C GLU A 372 51.15 8.99 19.08
N SER A 373 51.37 9.65 17.94
CA SER A 373 51.11 9.25 16.54
C SER A 373 49.71 8.77 16.09
N ILE A 374 49.02 9.68 15.41
CA ILE A 374 47.93 9.42 14.47
C ILE A 374 48.54 8.92 13.15
N ALA A 375 48.79 7.61 13.03
CA ALA A 375 49.21 7.01 11.75
C ALA A 375 49.08 5.47 11.68
N SER A 376 47.96 4.84 12.09
CA SER A 376 47.69 3.43 11.71
C SER A 376 46.23 2.97 11.90
N LEU A 377 45.26 3.58 11.20
CA LEU A 377 43.85 3.10 11.22
C LEU A 377 43.32 2.68 9.83
N ASN A 378 44.21 2.29 8.93
CA ASN A 378 43.83 1.59 7.69
C ASN A 378 44.75 0.37 7.50
N GLN A 379 44.40 -0.74 8.15
CA GLN A 379 44.76 -2.06 7.65
C GLN A 379 43.52 -2.96 7.66
N PRO A 380 43.29 -3.74 6.58
CA PRO A 380 42.20 -4.71 6.53
C PRO A 380 42.45 -5.83 7.55
N ILE A 381 41.48 -6.08 8.42
CA ILE A 381 41.50 -7.22 9.34
C ILE A 381 41.42 -8.50 8.49
N ALA A 382 42.51 -9.27 8.46
CA ALA A 382 42.54 -10.58 7.84
C ALA A 382 41.55 -11.53 8.52
N PRO A 383 40.87 -12.43 7.79
CA PRO A 383 39.94 -13.39 8.37
C PRO A 383 40.71 -14.37 9.27
N SER A 384 40.30 -14.48 10.52
CA SER A 384 40.79 -15.54 11.42
C SER A 384 40.37 -16.92 10.87
N PRO A 385 41.24 -17.94 10.94
CA PRO A 385 40.88 -19.31 10.54
C PRO A 385 39.74 -19.83 11.41
N GLY A 386 38.69 -20.33 10.78
CA GLY A 386 37.51 -20.85 11.46
C GLY A 386 37.84 -22.03 12.37
N LEU A 387 37.44 -21.92 13.65
CA LEU A 387 37.29 -23.08 14.52
C LEU A 387 36.04 -23.88 14.08
N PRO A 388 36.07 -25.22 14.14
CA PRO A 388 34.90 -26.05 13.90
C PRO A 388 33.81 -25.74 14.95
N VAL A 389 32.59 -25.46 14.48
CA VAL A 389 31.40 -25.34 15.34
C VAL A 389 31.10 -26.72 15.93
N PRO A 390 30.97 -26.90 17.25
CA PRO A 390 30.53 -28.18 17.79
C PRO A 390 29.05 -28.39 17.40
N PRO A 391 28.63 -29.60 16.98
CA PRO A 391 27.23 -29.87 16.74
C PRO A 391 26.46 -29.67 18.04
N SER A 392 25.49 -28.77 18.07
CA SER A 392 24.53 -28.76 19.16
C SER A 392 23.75 -30.08 19.10
N ASP A 393 23.85 -30.94 20.12
CA ASP A 393 23.07 -32.19 20.19
C ASP A 393 21.54 -31.99 20.16
N VAL A 394 21.09 -30.74 20.25
CA VAL A 394 19.68 -30.36 20.17
C VAL A 394 19.23 -30.29 18.72
N ARG A 395 18.24 -31.12 18.37
CA ARG A 395 17.50 -31.04 17.11
C ARG A 395 16.14 -30.40 17.33
N VAL A 396 15.72 -29.60 16.36
CA VAL A 396 14.40 -28.94 16.34
C VAL A 396 13.56 -29.58 15.23
N ARG A 397 12.36 -30.06 15.56
CA ARG A 397 11.37 -30.51 14.57
C ARG A 397 10.45 -29.35 14.18
N VAL A 398 10.54 -28.90 12.92
CA VAL A 398 9.80 -27.76 12.40
C VAL A 398 8.74 -28.22 11.40
N ARG A 399 7.46 -27.90 11.65
CA ARG A 399 6.37 -28.12 10.68
C ARG A 399 6.39 -27.02 9.61
N LEU A 400 6.48 -27.43 8.35
CA LEU A 400 6.34 -26.59 7.16
C LEU A 400 4.88 -26.53 6.75
N SER A 401 4.21 -25.41 7.00
CA SER A 401 2.76 -25.26 6.81
C SER A 401 2.30 -25.43 5.35
N ARG A 402 3.19 -25.20 4.37
CA ARG A 402 2.88 -25.33 2.93
C ARG A 402 3.16 -26.70 2.34
N ALA A 403 4.14 -27.42 2.90
CA ALA A 403 4.54 -28.74 2.42
C ALA A 403 3.90 -29.87 3.22
N ASP A 404 3.16 -29.53 4.29
CA ASP A 404 2.66 -30.45 5.32
C ASP A 404 3.73 -31.46 5.80
N ALA A 405 4.97 -31.00 5.85
CA ALA A 405 6.14 -31.81 6.17
C ALA A 405 6.78 -31.33 7.48
N THR A 406 7.41 -32.24 8.22
CA THR A 406 8.18 -31.89 9.41
C THR A 406 9.67 -32.11 9.14
N LEU A 407 10.47 -31.05 9.24
CA LEU A 407 11.93 -31.12 9.12
C LEU A 407 12.55 -31.27 10.51
N SER A 408 13.50 -32.20 10.66
CA SER A 408 14.31 -32.31 11.88
C SER A 408 15.71 -31.79 11.58
N LEU A 409 16.11 -30.68 12.18
CA LEU A 409 17.37 -29.98 11.88
C LEU A 409 18.17 -29.72 13.16
N PRO A 410 19.50 -29.63 13.10
CA PRO A 410 20.31 -29.04 14.17
C PRO A 410 19.80 -27.65 14.55
N LEU A 411 19.96 -27.27 15.83
CA LEU A 411 19.47 -25.98 16.34
C LEU A 411 20.02 -24.78 15.57
N ASP A 412 21.31 -24.76 15.25
CA ASP A 412 21.92 -23.63 14.53
C ASP A 412 21.48 -23.55 13.06
N ASP A 413 21.15 -24.67 12.42
CA ASP A 413 20.54 -24.69 11.08
C ASP A 413 19.11 -24.12 11.13
N TYR A 414 18.38 -24.42 12.21
CA TYR A 414 17.08 -23.79 12.46
C TYR A 414 17.22 -22.27 12.64
N VAL A 415 18.18 -21.83 13.47
CA VAL A 415 18.46 -20.40 13.71
C VAL A 415 18.85 -19.70 12.41
N PHE A 416 19.68 -20.31 11.57
CA PHE A 416 20.01 -19.81 10.24
C PHE A 416 18.76 -19.60 9.38
N GLY A 417 17.87 -20.60 9.31
CA GLY A 417 16.61 -20.50 8.56
C GLY A 417 15.65 -19.45 9.11
N VAL A 418 15.66 -19.19 10.42
CA VAL A 418 14.92 -18.08 11.03
C VAL A 418 15.51 -16.73 10.64
N LEU A 419 16.83 -16.56 10.72
CA LEU A 419 17.50 -15.30 10.35
C LEU A 419 17.35 -15.00 8.87
N ALA A 420 17.41 -16.01 8.00
CA ALA A 420 17.16 -15.86 6.58
C ALA A 420 15.74 -15.32 6.30
N ALA A 421 14.75 -15.74 7.07
CA ALA A 421 13.36 -15.33 6.91
C ALA A 421 13.02 -13.98 7.58
N GLU A 422 13.47 -13.78 8.82
CA GLU A 422 13.09 -12.65 9.69
C GLU A 422 14.10 -11.50 9.64
N GLY A 423 15.37 -11.80 9.33
CA GLY A 423 16.47 -10.83 9.17
C GLY A 423 16.72 -10.43 7.72
N SER A 424 15.82 -10.77 6.78
CA SER A 424 16.03 -10.60 5.32
C SER A 424 16.34 -9.17 4.85
N VAL A 425 16.07 -8.15 5.66
CA VAL A 425 16.36 -6.73 5.37
C VAL A 425 17.45 -6.15 6.26
N GLU A 426 18.01 -6.93 7.18
CA GLU A 426 19.07 -6.51 8.10
C GLU A 426 20.43 -6.53 7.40
N THR A 427 21.22 -5.49 7.64
CA THR A 427 22.56 -5.29 7.07
C THR A 427 23.63 -5.22 8.15
N GLU A 428 23.26 -5.00 9.41
CA GLU A 428 24.20 -4.81 10.50
C GLU A 428 24.58 -6.14 11.16
N PRO A 429 25.88 -6.51 11.20
CA PRO A 429 26.33 -7.78 11.77
C PRO A 429 25.91 -7.98 13.23
N GLU A 430 26.04 -6.94 14.07
CA GLU A 430 25.73 -7.01 15.50
C GLU A 430 24.22 -7.14 15.77
N ALA A 431 23.37 -6.60 14.90
CA ALA A 431 21.93 -6.79 14.98
C ALA A 431 21.54 -8.23 14.60
N LEU A 432 22.17 -8.81 13.57
CA LEU A 432 21.98 -10.22 13.22
C LEU A 432 22.47 -11.17 14.32
N LYS A 433 23.59 -10.88 14.98
CA LYS A 433 24.05 -11.63 16.15
C LYS A 433 23.04 -11.59 17.29
N ALA A 434 22.51 -10.41 17.61
CA ALA A 434 21.47 -10.29 18.63
C ALA A 434 20.23 -11.12 18.26
N LEU A 435 19.79 -11.05 17.00
CA LEU A 435 18.67 -11.85 16.49
C LEU A 435 18.96 -13.36 16.56
N ALA A 436 20.18 -13.81 16.28
CA ALA A 436 20.59 -15.22 16.39
C ALA A 436 20.44 -15.75 17.82
N VAL A 437 20.94 -15.00 18.82
CA VAL A 437 20.82 -15.35 20.24
C VAL A 437 19.34 -15.41 20.65
N ILE A 438 18.51 -14.45 20.23
CA ILE A 438 17.06 -14.46 20.49
C ILE A 438 16.37 -15.64 19.83
N ALA A 439 16.66 -15.93 18.57
CA ALA A 439 16.08 -17.05 17.85
C ALA A 439 16.39 -18.37 18.55
N ARG A 440 17.65 -18.58 18.93
CA ARG A 440 18.11 -19.77 19.66
C ARG A 440 17.45 -19.91 21.03
N THR A 441 17.39 -18.80 21.78
CA THR A 441 16.78 -18.76 23.11
C THR A 441 15.30 -19.14 23.03
N TYR A 442 14.55 -18.57 22.08
CA TYR A 442 13.13 -18.88 21.89
C TYR A 442 12.92 -20.36 21.55
N ALA A 443 13.74 -20.89 20.63
CA ALA A 443 13.64 -22.27 20.19
C ALA A 443 13.83 -23.26 21.34
N LEU A 444 14.83 -23.03 22.19
CA LEU A 444 15.10 -23.87 23.36
C LEU A 444 14.02 -23.72 24.43
N LYS A 445 13.55 -22.50 24.68
CA LYS A 445 12.48 -22.24 25.67
C LYS A 445 11.15 -22.88 25.28
N ASN A 446 10.87 -22.95 23.98
CA ASN A 446 9.61 -23.44 23.42
C ASN A 446 9.74 -24.81 22.74
N LEU A 447 10.80 -25.56 23.03
CA LEU A 447 10.95 -26.92 22.50
C LEU A 447 9.73 -27.74 22.95
N ARG A 448 9.17 -28.55 22.03
CA ARG A 448 7.94 -29.33 22.26
C ARG A 448 6.64 -28.53 22.45
N ARG A 449 6.59 -27.25 22.06
CA ARG A 449 5.36 -26.44 22.07
C ARG A 449 4.19 -27.12 21.35
N HIS A 450 4.49 -27.90 20.32
CA HIS A 450 3.54 -28.69 19.54
C HIS A 450 3.70 -30.21 19.73
N ALA A 451 4.17 -30.67 20.90
CA ALA A 451 4.42 -32.09 21.13
C ALA A 451 3.20 -32.99 20.83
N ARG A 452 1.99 -32.50 21.10
CA ARG A 452 0.73 -33.19 20.79
C ARG A 452 0.51 -33.40 19.28
N ASP A 453 1.07 -32.53 18.45
CA ASP A 453 0.96 -32.55 16.99
C ASP A 453 2.19 -33.21 16.32
N GLY A 454 3.13 -33.72 17.12
CA GLY A 454 4.30 -34.48 16.64
C GLY A 454 5.51 -33.65 16.22
N PHE A 455 5.51 -32.33 16.42
CA PHE A 455 6.63 -31.43 16.10
C PHE A 455 6.93 -30.44 17.24
N ASP A 456 8.03 -29.70 17.16
CA ASP A 456 8.44 -28.77 18.21
C ASP A 456 7.97 -27.33 17.90
N LEU A 457 8.23 -26.82 16.70
CA LEU A 457 7.91 -25.45 16.26
C LEU A 457 7.29 -25.44 14.83
N CYS A 458 6.62 -24.36 14.43
CA CYS A 458 6.10 -24.19 13.05
C CYS A 458 6.84 -23.08 12.30
N ASP A 459 6.74 -23.08 10.97
CA ASP A 459 7.41 -22.13 10.06
C ASP A 459 6.75 -20.76 9.88
N THR A 460 5.69 -20.47 10.64
CA THR A 460 4.95 -19.21 10.59
C THR A 460 5.29 -18.30 11.76
N THR A 461 4.83 -17.06 11.70
CA THR A 461 4.92 -16.07 12.81
C THR A 461 4.16 -16.49 14.07
N HIS A 462 3.46 -17.63 14.08
CA HIS A 462 2.94 -18.25 15.31
C HIS A 462 4.09 -18.73 16.23
N CYS A 463 5.18 -19.22 15.66
CA CYS A 463 6.42 -19.50 16.39
C CYS A 463 7.49 -18.50 15.99
N GLN A 464 8.19 -18.78 14.89
CA GLN A 464 9.17 -17.90 14.25
C GLN A 464 9.10 -18.21 12.77
N ARG A 465 9.07 -17.20 11.90
CA ARG A 465 9.09 -17.47 10.47
C ARG A 465 10.38 -18.21 10.14
N PHE A 466 10.25 -19.34 9.49
CA PHE A 466 11.36 -20.20 9.12
C PHE A 466 11.30 -20.46 7.63
N MET A 467 12.44 -20.40 6.96
CA MET A 467 12.57 -20.88 5.59
C MET A 467 13.60 -22.02 5.54
N PRO A 468 13.26 -23.17 4.94
CA PRO A 468 14.26 -24.19 4.66
C PRO A 468 15.27 -23.61 3.66
N VAL A 469 16.53 -24.01 3.83
CA VAL A 469 17.63 -23.56 2.96
C VAL A 469 17.32 -23.97 1.52
N GLY A 470 17.21 -22.99 0.64
CA GLY A 470 16.90 -23.19 -0.77
C GLY A 470 16.97 -21.86 -1.49
N ASP A 471 17.98 -21.72 -2.35
CA ASP A 471 18.34 -20.51 -3.11
C ASP A 471 19.29 -19.52 -2.38
N GLU A 472 20.43 -20.04 -1.90
CA GLU A 472 21.53 -19.21 -1.37
C GLU A 472 22.20 -18.36 -2.48
N ASP A 473 22.14 -18.83 -3.73
CA ASP A 473 22.73 -18.18 -4.90
C ASP A 473 22.07 -16.85 -5.26
N ALA A 474 20.81 -16.64 -4.85
CA ALA A 474 20.11 -15.39 -5.10
C ALA A 474 20.69 -14.19 -4.32
N ARG A 475 21.34 -14.42 -3.16
CA ARG A 475 21.88 -13.36 -2.27
C ARG A 475 23.12 -13.83 -1.48
N PRO A 476 24.23 -14.18 -2.13
CA PRO A 476 25.37 -14.84 -1.49
C PRO A 476 25.97 -14.03 -0.32
N GLU A 477 26.13 -12.71 -0.48
CA GLU A 477 26.69 -11.83 0.55
C GLU A 477 25.85 -11.80 1.84
N PHE A 478 24.52 -11.77 1.69
CA PHE A 478 23.62 -11.78 2.84
C PHE A 478 23.63 -13.12 3.57
N TYR A 479 23.58 -14.23 2.82
CA TYR A 479 23.60 -15.55 3.45
C TYR A 479 24.93 -15.80 4.15
N GLU A 480 26.06 -15.30 3.64
CA GLU A 480 27.32 -15.37 4.36
C GLU A 480 27.32 -14.50 5.62
N LEU A 481 26.74 -13.29 5.57
CA LEU A 481 26.59 -12.45 6.75
C LEU A 481 25.74 -13.15 7.85
N VAL A 482 24.63 -13.79 7.46
CA VAL A 482 23.79 -14.58 8.38
C VAL A 482 24.58 -15.78 8.92
N ARG A 483 25.28 -16.53 8.06
CA ARG A 483 26.08 -17.69 8.46
C ARG A 483 27.16 -17.30 9.47
N ARG A 484 27.79 -16.14 9.26
CA ARG A 484 28.77 -15.56 10.18
C ARG A 484 28.14 -15.20 11.52
N ALA A 485 26.99 -14.53 11.53
CA ALA A 485 26.30 -14.15 12.77
C ALA A 485 25.87 -15.36 13.62
N VAL A 486 25.36 -16.42 12.98
CA VAL A 486 25.01 -17.67 13.67
C VAL A 486 26.26 -18.33 14.26
N ARG A 487 27.35 -18.41 13.49
CA ARG A 487 28.62 -19.02 13.90
C ARG A 487 29.28 -18.27 15.05
N GLU A 488 29.35 -16.95 14.98
CA GLU A 488 29.99 -16.11 15.99
C GLU A 488 29.17 -16.01 17.30
N THR A 489 27.92 -16.47 17.30
CA THR A 489 27.06 -16.57 18.51
C THR A 489 26.67 -18.02 18.81
N ALA A 490 27.40 -19.00 18.27
CA ALA A 490 27.10 -20.41 18.45
C ALA A 490 27.04 -20.77 19.93
N GLY A 491 26.00 -21.49 20.33
CA GLY A 491 25.80 -21.89 21.72
C GLY A 491 25.34 -20.77 22.67
N GLU A 492 25.23 -19.52 22.25
CA GLU A 492 24.82 -18.42 23.13
C GLU A 492 23.29 -18.26 23.21
N VAL A 493 22.78 -18.07 24.44
CA VAL A 493 21.37 -17.84 24.76
C VAL A 493 21.22 -16.74 25.82
N LEU A 494 20.02 -16.16 25.94
CA LEU A 494 19.66 -15.33 27.08
C LEU A 494 19.24 -16.18 28.28
N ARG A 495 19.80 -15.85 29.45
CA ARG A 495 19.45 -16.45 30.73
C ARG A 495 18.75 -15.44 31.63
N ASP A 496 17.69 -15.89 32.30
CA ASP A 496 16.97 -15.10 33.28
C ASP A 496 17.76 -14.98 34.60
N SER A 497 17.26 -14.16 35.53
CA SER A 497 17.90 -13.94 36.84
C SER A 497 17.98 -15.21 37.71
N ARG A 498 17.29 -16.30 37.35
CA ARG A 498 17.36 -17.61 38.01
C ARG A 498 18.30 -18.57 37.29
N GLY A 499 18.98 -18.11 36.25
CA GLY A 499 19.89 -18.90 35.42
C GLY A 499 19.20 -19.81 34.39
N GLY A 500 17.87 -19.76 34.27
CA GLY A 500 17.12 -20.52 33.27
C GLY A 500 17.11 -19.85 31.90
N VAL A 501 16.80 -20.57 30.83
CA VAL A 501 16.62 -19.98 29.49
C VAL A 501 15.48 -18.97 29.53
N ALA A 502 15.76 -17.73 29.12
CA ALA A 502 14.82 -16.62 29.17
C ALA A 502 13.71 -16.77 28.12
N GLU A 503 12.57 -16.14 28.38
CA GLU A 503 11.57 -15.91 27.34
C GLU A 503 12.04 -14.79 26.42
N SER A 504 12.04 -15.03 25.12
CA SER A 504 12.65 -14.12 24.17
C SER A 504 11.75 -13.94 22.95
N TYR A 505 11.26 -12.73 22.75
CA TYR A 505 10.40 -12.36 21.63
C TYR A 505 11.09 -11.26 20.83
N PHE A 506 10.72 -11.10 19.56
CA PHE A 506 11.20 -9.98 18.75
C PHE A 506 10.10 -9.47 17.83
N SER A 507 10.19 -8.21 17.42
CA SER A 507 9.25 -7.61 16.48
C SER A 507 9.96 -6.59 15.58
N ALA A 508 9.38 -6.33 14.40
CA ALA A 508 10.03 -5.45 13.43
C ALA A 508 10.24 -4.03 13.97
N ALA A 509 9.24 -3.46 14.65
CA ALA A 509 9.37 -2.14 15.27
C ALA A 509 8.47 -2.01 16.51
N CYS A 510 9.03 -1.56 17.63
CA CYS A 510 8.29 -1.39 18.88
C CYS A 510 7.47 -0.08 18.95
N GLY A 511 7.74 0.88 18.07
CA GLY A 511 7.09 2.21 18.10
C GLY A 511 7.61 3.12 19.21
N GLY A 512 8.87 2.97 19.61
CA GLY A 512 9.56 3.82 20.61
C GLY A 512 9.48 3.32 22.07
N ARG A 513 8.68 2.28 22.34
CA ARG A 513 8.68 1.57 23.63
C ARG A 513 8.23 0.13 23.43
N THR A 514 8.97 -0.86 23.94
CA THR A 514 8.56 -2.26 23.87
C THR A 514 7.33 -2.52 24.74
N ALA A 515 6.58 -3.56 24.41
CA ALA A 515 5.33 -3.92 25.06
C ALA A 515 5.58 -4.58 26.43
N ASP A 516 4.58 -4.49 27.31
CA ASP A 516 4.48 -5.29 28.52
C ASP A 516 3.69 -6.57 28.22
N ILE A 517 4.29 -7.74 28.44
CA ILE A 517 3.65 -9.03 28.13
C ILE A 517 2.39 -9.30 28.97
N SER A 518 2.37 -8.83 30.22
CA SER A 518 1.21 -8.99 31.10
C SER A 518 0.00 -8.20 30.58
N LYS A 519 0.23 -7.02 30.02
CA LYS A 519 -0.82 -6.15 29.45
C LYS A 519 -1.23 -6.61 28.06
N LEU A 520 -0.26 -7.02 27.25
CA LEU A 520 -0.49 -7.40 25.85
C LEU A 520 -1.23 -8.74 25.74
N TRP A 521 -0.80 -9.77 26.47
CA TRP A 521 -1.32 -11.13 26.37
C TRP A 521 -2.06 -11.62 27.63
N GLY A 522 -2.03 -10.87 28.73
CA GLY A 522 -2.71 -11.25 29.98
C GLY A 522 -1.92 -12.24 30.84
N GLU A 523 -0.61 -12.31 30.66
CA GLU A 523 0.26 -13.26 31.35
C GLU A 523 0.47 -12.85 32.82
N ARG A 524 -0.03 -13.68 33.75
CA ARG A 524 -0.05 -13.36 35.19
C ARG A 524 1.35 -13.42 35.84
N ALA A 525 2.25 -14.23 35.30
CA ALA A 525 3.61 -14.43 35.80
C ALA A 525 4.67 -13.79 34.89
N ALA A 526 4.41 -12.56 34.41
CA ALA A 526 5.28 -11.85 33.47
C ALA A 526 6.69 -11.60 34.04
N PRO A 527 7.75 -12.04 33.33
CA PRO A 527 9.13 -11.74 33.72
C PRO A 527 9.40 -10.23 33.76
N SER A 528 10.23 -9.78 34.71
CA SER A 528 10.56 -8.35 34.86
C SER A 528 11.19 -7.75 33.61
N TYR A 529 11.95 -8.53 32.85
CA TYR A 529 12.61 -8.13 31.60
C TYR A 529 11.65 -8.00 30.40
N LEU A 530 10.37 -8.36 30.53
CA LEU A 530 9.33 -8.20 29.49
C LEU A 530 8.21 -7.22 29.90
N ARG A 531 8.53 -6.21 30.71
CA ARG A 531 7.60 -5.16 31.16
C ARG A 531 7.60 -3.86 30.34
N GLY A 532 8.30 -3.87 29.21
CA GLY A 532 8.38 -2.71 28.30
C GLY A 532 9.50 -1.72 28.66
N VAL A 533 10.49 -1.61 27.78
CA VAL A 533 11.61 -0.68 27.86
C VAL A 533 11.45 0.45 26.85
N ARG A 534 11.91 1.64 27.22
CA ARG A 534 12.02 2.77 26.30
C ARG A 534 13.04 2.43 25.22
N ASP A 535 12.74 2.79 23.97
CA ASP A 535 13.59 2.50 22.83
C ASP A 535 13.74 3.78 21.99
N ASP A 536 14.73 4.59 22.37
CA ASP A 536 15.05 5.84 21.68
C ASP A 536 15.65 5.62 20.28
N PHE A 537 16.13 4.40 20.01
CA PHE A 537 16.69 4.01 18.72
C PHE A 537 15.57 3.71 17.71
N CYS A 538 14.44 3.15 18.16
CA CYS A 538 13.22 3.02 17.37
C CYS A 538 12.39 4.31 17.35
N ALA A 539 12.43 5.16 18.38
CA ALA A 539 11.62 6.40 18.42
C ALA A 539 11.88 7.35 17.24
N GLY A 540 13.12 7.38 16.70
CA GLY A 540 13.47 8.15 15.49
C GLY A 540 13.31 7.39 14.16
N ALA A 541 13.24 6.05 14.21
CA ALA A 541 13.06 5.16 13.04
C ALA A 541 11.62 4.62 12.92
N GLY A 542 10.74 5.00 13.85
CA GLY A 542 9.49 4.33 14.15
C GLY A 542 8.48 4.47 13.03
N GLN A 543 8.16 3.33 12.39
CA GLN A 543 7.14 3.22 11.36
C GLN A 543 5.79 3.74 11.89
N THR A 544 5.50 5.01 11.64
CA THR A 544 4.14 5.54 11.76
C THR A 544 3.32 4.96 10.61
N TRP A 545 2.06 4.68 10.89
CA TRP A 545 1.15 4.15 9.89
C TRP A 545 -0.23 4.73 10.10
N THR A 546 -0.93 4.92 8.99
CA THR A 546 -2.34 5.28 8.97
C THR A 546 -3.04 4.33 8.04
N ASP A 547 -4.08 3.68 8.54
CA ASP A 547 -4.88 2.74 7.79
C ASP A 547 -6.36 3.10 7.98
N VAL A 548 -7.11 3.11 6.87
CA VAL A 548 -8.52 3.43 6.88
C VAL A 548 -9.29 2.14 6.65
N ILE A 549 -10.06 1.73 7.66
CA ILE A 549 -10.90 0.54 7.59
C ILE A 549 -12.35 0.97 7.47
N PRO A 550 -13.00 0.78 6.31
CA PRO A 550 -14.44 0.96 6.18
C PRO A 550 -15.20 0.24 7.30
N SER A 551 -16.18 0.90 7.91
CA SER A 551 -16.96 0.39 9.05
C SER A 551 -17.61 -0.96 8.74
N ALA A 552 -18.03 -1.18 7.49
CA ALA A 552 -18.57 -2.46 7.05
C ALA A 552 -17.51 -3.57 7.01
N GLN A 553 -16.28 -3.25 6.59
CA GLN A 553 -15.17 -4.19 6.58
C GLN A 553 -14.72 -4.53 7.99
N LEU A 554 -14.63 -3.52 8.87
CA LEU A 554 -14.33 -3.73 10.28
C LEU A 554 -15.42 -4.59 10.94
N LEU A 555 -16.69 -4.27 10.73
CA LEU A 555 -17.81 -5.05 11.25
C LEU A 555 -17.75 -6.52 10.80
N ARG A 556 -17.44 -6.81 9.53
CA ARG A 556 -17.27 -8.20 9.06
C ARG A 556 -16.15 -8.93 9.80
N ALA A 557 -15.01 -8.27 10.00
CA ALA A 557 -13.90 -8.85 10.75
C ALA A 557 -14.29 -9.14 12.20
N LEU A 558 -15.02 -8.23 12.84
CA LEU A 558 -15.49 -8.40 14.21
C LEU A 558 -16.54 -9.51 14.33
N ARG A 559 -17.40 -9.71 13.33
CA ARG A 559 -18.38 -10.81 13.32
C ARG A 559 -17.76 -12.19 13.08
N ALA A 560 -16.56 -12.26 12.53
CA ALA A 560 -15.88 -13.53 12.28
C ALA A 560 -15.34 -14.21 13.55
N ASP A 561 -15.28 -13.48 14.68
CA ASP A 561 -14.87 -14.01 15.98
C ASP A 561 -15.93 -13.67 17.04
N GLY A 562 -16.48 -14.69 17.71
CA GLY A 562 -17.57 -14.52 18.67
C GLY A 562 -17.23 -13.59 19.85
N ARG A 563 -15.93 -13.38 20.15
CA ARG A 563 -15.49 -12.45 21.19
C ARG A 563 -15.73 -10.99 20.80
N SER A 564 -15.63 -10.66 19.51
CA SER A 564 -15.79 -9.31 18.96
C SER A 564 -17.13 -9.03 18.31
N ASP A 565 -17.99 -10.05 18.15
CA ASP A 565 -19.25 -9.90 17.45
C ASP A 565 -20.20 -8.94 18.20
N VAL A 566 -20.40 -7.77 17.59
CA VAL A 566 -21.29 -6.68 18.06
C VAL A 566 -22.68 -6.71 17.42
N GLY A 567 -23.01 -7.72 16.60
CA GLY A 567 -24.29 -7.82 15.89
C GLY A 567 -24.20 -7.32 14.44
N ALA A 568 -25.34 -6.94 13.84
CA ALA A 568 -25.39 -6.53 12.43
C ALA A 568 -24.96 -5.08 12.19
N ARG A 569 -24.67 -4.31 13.24
CA ARG A 569 -24.28 -2.90 13.19
C ARG A 569 -23.10 -2.62 14.11
N LEU A 570 -22.17 -1.78 13.64
CA LEU A 570 -21.06 -1.22 14.42
C LEU A 570 -21.25 0.29 14.50
N ASP A 571 -21.42 0.79 15.71
CA ASP A 571 -21.66 2.20 16.02
C ASP A 571 -20.36 2.91 16.40
N SER A 572 -19.57 2.30 17.29
CA SER A 572 -18.33 2.91 17.78
C SER A 572 -17.24 1.88 18.05
N VAL A 573 -15.99 2.32 17.86
CA VAL A 573 -14.77 1.62 18.25
C VAL A 573 -13.93 2.62 19.02
N ARG A 574 -13.66 2.34 20.29
CA ARG A 574 -12.99 3.28 21.20
C ARG A 574 -11.93 2.57 22.02
N VAL A 575 -10.73 3.15 22.10
CA VAL A 575 -9.73 2.71 23.08
C VAL A 575 -10.20 3.17 24.46
N LEU A 576 -10.45 2.23 25.37
CA LEU A 576 -10.90 2.54 26.72
C LEU A 576 -9.73 2.84 27.65
N ARG A 577 -8.66 2.06 27.54
CA ARG A 577 -7.47 2.23 28.37
C ARG A 577 -6.21 1.96 27.56
N ARG A 578 -5.18 2.74 27.83
CA ARG A 578 -3.81 2.52 27.35
C ARG A 578 -2.95 1.99 28.48
N ASP A 579 -2.01 1.12 28.14
CA ASP A 579 -0.94 0.73 29.05
C ASP A 579 0.16 1.81 29.10
N GLU A 580 1.13 1.62 30.00
CA GLU A 580 2.27 2.52 30.19
C GLU A 580 3.17 2.59 28.93
N THR A 581 3.03 1.64 28.01
CA THR A 581 3.76 1.59 26.73
C THR A 581 3.02 2.35 25.61
N GLY A 582 1.83 2.89 25.88
CA GLY A 582 1.00 3.64 24.95
C GLY A 582 0.11 2.75 24.06
N ARG A 583 0.15 1.43 24.23
CA ARG A 583 -0.69 0.49 23.47
C ARG A 583 -2.11 0.50 23.98
N ALA A 584 -3.07 0.22 23.09
CA ALA A 584 -4.44 -0.02 23.49
C ALA A 584 -4.47 -1.31 24.34
N GLU A 585 -4.65 -1.15 25.65
CA GLU A 585 -4.79 -2.28 26.55
C GLU A 585 -6.20 -2.84 26.42
N THR A 586 -7.22 -1.98 26.41
CA THR A 586 -8.61 -2.38 26.21
C THR A 586 -9.33 -1.50 25.17
N ILE A 587 -10.19 -2.13 24.36
CA ILE A 587 -10.98 -1.52 23.30
C ILE A 587 -12.45 -1.90 23.52
N ALA A 588 -13.33 -0.89 23.48
CA ALA A 588 -14.77 -1.05 23.40
C ALA A 588 -15.22 -1.05 21.94
N LEU A 589 -16.08 -2.01 21.63
CA LEU A 589 -16.83 -2.12 20.38
C LEU A 589 -18.30 -1.98 20.73
N GLU A 590 -18.96 -1.00 20.16
CA GLU A 590 -20.38 -0.74 20.38
C GLU A 590 -21.15 -0.97 19.09
N GLY A 591 -22.24 -1.69 19.21
CA GLY A 591 -23.18 -1.99 18.14
C GLY A 591 -24.50 -2.40 18.77
N GLU A 592 -25.15 -3.43 18.24
CA GLU A 592 -26.31 -4.04 18.91
C GLU A 592 -25.91 -4.70 20.23
N ARG A 593 -24.66 -5.18 20.32
CA ARG A 593 -24.05 -5.71 21.53
C ARG A 593 -22.77 -4.94 21.83
N ARG A 594 -22.52 -4.68 23.11
CA ARG A 594 -21.26 -4.12 23.57
C ARG A 594 -20.25 -5.25 23.80
N ARG A 595 -19.06 -5.12 23.21
CA ARG A 595 -17.92 -6.01 23.45
C ARG A 595 -16.74 -5.19 23.97
N VAL A 596 -16.00 -5.75 24.91
CA VAL A 596 -14.74 -5.17 25.40
C VAL A 596 -13.67 -6.23 25.26
N LEU A 597 -12.59 -5.87 24.57
CA LEU A 597 -11.49 -6.77 24.23
C LEU A 597 -10.16 -6.13 24.58
N ARG A 598 -9.10 -6.94 24.67
CA ARG A 598 -7.75 -6.39 24.65
C ARG A 598 -7.41 -5.82 23.27
N GLY A 599 -6.61 -4.77 23.22
CA GLY A 599 -6.23 -4.18 21.93
C GLY A 599 -5.44 -5.12 21.03
N TRP A 600 -4.65 -6.03 21.63
CA TRP A 600 -3.98 -7.09 20.87
C TRP A 600 -4.97 -8.10 20.28
N ASP A 601 -5.96 -8.55 21.06
CA ASP A 601 -7.00 -9.46 20.57
C ASP A 601 -7.78 -8.81 19.40
N PHE A 602 -8.12 -7.52 19.53
CA PHE A 602 -8.74 -6.75 18.45
C PHE A 602 -7.86 -6.72 17.19
N LYS A 603 -6.56 -6.41 17.31
CA LYS A 603 -5.61 -6.46 16.18
C LYS A 603 -5.59 -7.84 15.53
N ILE A 604 -5.55 -8.92 16.31
CA ILE A 604 -5.50 -10.29 15.79
C ILE A 604 -6.78 -10.64 15.06
N ILE A 605 -7.94 -10.33 15.63
CA ILE A 605 -9.25 -10.55 15.02
C ILE A 605 -9.36 -9.81 13.69
N VAL A 606 -9.07 -8.52 13.70
CA VAL A 606 -9.11 -7.70 12.49
C VAL A 606 -8.10 -8.20 11.45
N GLY A 607 -6.87 -8.54 11.88
CA GLY A 607 -5.81 -9.02 11.01
C GLY A 607 -6.11 -10.38 10.35
N ARG A 608 -6.81 -11.29 11.03
CA ARG A 608 -7.21 -12.60 10.47
C ARG A 608 -8.13 -12.44 9.26
N THR A 609 -9.04 -11.47 9.30
CA THR A 609 -10.01 -11.26 8.22
C THR A 609 -9.51 -10.24 7.19
N LEU A 610 -8.82 -9.19 7.62
CA LEU A 610 -8.48 -8.04 6.76
C LEU A 610 -7.01 -8.01 6.32
N GLY A 611 -6.17 -8.87 6.90
CA GLY A 611 -4.74 -8.93 6.65
C GLY A 611 -3.91 -8.26 7.75
N TRP A 612 -2.75 -8.85 8.02
CA TRP A 612 -1.87 -8.49 9.14
C TRP A 612 -1.21 -7.10 9.02
N ASN A 613 -1.28 -6.47 7.84
CA ASN A 613 -0.70 -5.15 7.58
C ASN A 613 -1.69 -3.98 7.76
N VAL A 614 -2.97 -4.26 8.00
CA VAL A 614 -4.01 -3.24 8.19
C VAL A 614 -3.91 -2.60 9.58
N LEU A 615 -3.70 -3.42 10.61
CA LEU A 615 -3.37 -2.95 11.95
C LEU A 615 -1.99 -3.50 12.29
N LYS A 616 -0.97 -2.69 12.05
CA LYS A 616 0.43 -3.12 12.15
C LYS A 616 0.88 -3.38 13.58
N SER A 617 0.29 -2.71 14.57
CA SER A 617 0.53 -2.91 16.00
C SER A 617 -0.75 -2.69 16.81
N SER A 618 -0.72 -2.93 18.13
CA SER A 618 -1.78 -2.50 19.07
C SER A 618 -1.57 -1.08 19.59
N ARG A 619 -0.53 -0.38 19.11
CA ARG A 619 -0.23 1.02 19.47
C ARG A 619 -0.83 1.96 18.43
N PHE A 620 -2.13 2.17 18.54
CA PHE A 620 -2.87 3.05 17.65
C PHE A 620 -3.91 3.89 18.38
N ASP A 621 -4.31 4.99 17.75
CA ASP A 621 -5.55 5.73 17.91
C ASP A 621 -6.55 5.30 16.84
N VAL A 622 -7.84 5.44 17.13
CA VAL A 622 -8.92 5.16 16.20
C VAL A 622 -9.95 6.27 16.26
N VAL A 623 -10.31 6.81 15.10
CA VAL A 623 -11.37 7.81 14.96
C VAL A 623 -12.36 7.38 13.88
N ARG A 624 -13.64 7.66 14.09
CA ARG A 624 -14.66 7.43 13.06
C ARG A 624 -14.65 8.62 12.09
N ALA A 625 -14.47 8.35 10.80
CA ALA A 625 -14.54 9.34 9.73
C ALA A 625 -15.57 8.88 8.70
N GLY A 626 -16.77 9.49 8.74
CA GLY A 626 -17.88 9.08 7.88
C GLY A 626 -18.27 7.60 8.11
N SER A 627 -18.16 6.79 7.05
CA SER A 627 -18.45 5.36 7.04
C SER A 627 -17.22 4.47 7.30
N ALA A 628 -16.11 5.05 7.75
CA ALA A 628 -14.86 4.34 8.04
C ALA A 628 -14.30 4.65 9.44
N TYR A 629 -13.38 3.81 9.88
CA TYR A 629 -12.52 4.04 11.05
C TYR A 629 -11.09 4.26 10.56
N VAL A 630 -10.52 5.40 10.93
CA VAL A 630 -9.12 5.74 10.64
C VAL A 630 -8.29 5.33 11.84
N PHE A 631 -7.39 4.38 11.64
CA PHE A 631 -6.41 3.94 12.62
C PHE A 631 -5.10 4.66 12.35
N ARG A 632 -4.53 5.30 13.37
CA ARG A 632 -3.20 5.92 13.30
C ARG A 632 -2.34 5.29 14.37
N GLY A 633 -1.21 4.71 14.00
CA GLY A 633 -0.38 4.00 14.96
C GLY A 633 1.09 4.05 14.67
N THR A 634 1.85 3.44 15.57
CA THR A 634 3.30 3.33 15.49
C THR A 634 3.74 1.89 15.73
N GLY A 635 4.88 1.52 15.14
CA GLY A 635 5.45 0.19 15.30
C GLY A 635 4.76 -0.87 14.42
N PHE A 636 5.37 -2.06 14.39
CA PHE A 636 5.00 -3.17 13.53
C PHE A 636 5.30 -4.49 14.25
N GLY A 637 4.26 -5.28 14.50
CA GLY A 637 4.32 -6.50 15.31
C GLY A 637 3.76 -6.32 16.72
N HIS A 638 4.05 -7.28 17.61
CA HIS A 638 3.60 -7.24 19.01
C HIS A 638 4.38 -6.23 19.86
N GLY A 639 5.63 -5.93 19.51
CA GLY A 639 6.47 -4.99 20.25
C GLY A 639 7.15 -5.57 21.48
N LEU A 640 7.09 -6.88 21.71
CA LEU A 640 7.73 -7.55 22.86
C LEU A 640 9.20 -7.85 22.54
N GLY A 641 10.06 -7.69 23.55
CA GLY A 641 11.48 -8.03 23.48
C GLY A 641 12.25 -7.20 22.45
N LEU A 642 13.09 -7.87 21.65
CA LEU A 642 13.99 -7.23 20.69
C LEU A 642 13.21 -6.45 19.63
N CYS A 643 13.48 -5.16 19.50
CA CYS A 643 13.01 -4.34 18.40
C CYS A 643 14.02 -4.41 17.25
N GLN A 644 13.68 -5.00 16.10
CA GLN A 644 14.64 -5.15 14.99
C GLN A 644 15.09 -3.79 14.44
N ALA A 645 14.16 -2.85 14.22
CA ALA A 645 14.49 -1.50 13.79
C ALA A 645 15.39 -0.75 14.79
N GLY A 646 15.15 -0.91 16.09
CA GLY A 646 15.99 -0.29 17.10
C GLY A 646 17.35 -0.98 17.25
N ALA A 647 17.41 -2.31 17.14
CA ALA A 647 18.65 -3.10 17.15
C ALA A 647 19.55 -2.73 15.96
N HIS A 648 18.98 -2.57 14.76
CA HIS A 648 19.68 -2.05 13.59
C HIS A 648 20.35 -0.70 13.88
N VAL A 649 19.59 0.26 14.41
CA VAL A 649 20.12 1.60 14.73
C VAL A 649 21.18 1.55 15.82
N MET A 650 21.02 0.70 16.83
CA MET A 650 22.05 0.49 17.87
C MET A 650 23.33 -0.08 17.28
N ALA A 651 23.23 -1.11 16.44
CA ALA A 651 24.37 -1.75 15.77
C ALA A 651 25.09 -0.77 14.83
N ALA A 652 24.34 -0.01 14.02
CA ALA A 652 24.87 1.03 13.16
C ALA A 652 25.57 2.17 13.93
N ARG A 653 25.24 2.35 15.22
CA ARG A 653 25.92 3.28 16.15
C ARG A 653 27.07 2.64 16.92
N GLY A 654 27.49 1.43 16.53
CA GLY A 654 28.61 0.71 17.15
C GLY A 654 28.26 -0.05 18.42
N SER A 655 26.98 -0.23 18.76
CA SER A 655 26.60 -1.10 19.87
C SER A 655 26.83 -2.57 19.52
N SER A 656 27.53 -3.29 20.39
CA SER A 656 27.66 -4.75 20.29
C SER A 656 26.32 -5.45 20.51
N TYR A 657 26.19 -6.67 19.99
CA TYR A 657 24.98 -7.48 20.17
C TYR A 657 24.64 -7.72 21.65
N ARG A 658 25.63 -7.81 22.55
CA ARG A 658 25.39 -7.93 24.00
C ARG A 658 24.76 -6.66 24.59
N GLN A 659 25.20 -5.48 24.17
CA GLN A 659 24.59 -4.21 24.57
C GLN A 659 23.17 -4.06 24.02
N ILE A 660 22.94 -4.49 22.78
CA ILE A 660 21.61 -4.55 22.16
C ILE A 660 20.70 -5.45 23.00
N LEU A 661 21.13 -6.67 23.30
CA LEU A 661 20.35 -7.61 24.12
C LEU A 661 20.09 -7.06 25.53
N GLY A 662 21.07 -6.42 26.16
CA GLY A 662 20.91 -5.78 27.47
C GLY A 662 19.88 -4.66 27.49
N GLN A 663 19.75 -3.90 26.39
CA GLN A 663 18.71 -2.87 26.24
C GLN A 663 17.31 -3.49 26.22
N TYR A 664 17.10 -4.54 25.43
CA TYR A 664 15.76 -5.11 25.21
C TYR A 664 15.33 -6.16 26.23
N PHE A 665 16.28 -6.74 26.97
CA PHE A 665 16.03 -7.76 27.99
C PHE A 665 16.80 -7.40 29.28
N PRO A 666 16.44 -6.30 29.96
CA PRO A 666 17.18 -5.80 31.12
C PRO A 666 17.16 -6.81 32.27
N GLY A 667 18.33 -7.07 32.88
CA GLY A 667 18.47 -8.06 33.95
C GLY A 667 18.59 -9.52 33.47
N THR A 668 18.68 -9.75 32.15
CA THR A 668 19.15 -11.02 31.58
C THR A 668 20.65 -10.95 31.29
N SER A 669 21.28 -12.11 31.13
CA SER A 669 22.67 -12.22 30.70
C SER A 669 22.80 -13.18 29.52
N VAL A 670 23.78 -12.95 28.64
CA VAL A 670 24.15 -13.91 27.60
C VAL A 670 25.03 -14.97 28.23
N GLY A 671 24.67 -16.25 28.07
CA GLY A 671 25.48 -17.38 28.53
C GLY A 671 25.30 -18.60 27.65
N ASP A 672 26.02 -19.68 27.97
CA ASP A 672 26.01 -20.90 27.17
C ASP A 672 24.64 -21.60 27.20
N ALA A 673 24.29 -22.30 26.12
CA ALA A 673 23.15 -23.18 26.03
C ALA A 673 23.37 -24.48 26.83
N ALA A 674 24.64 -24.88 27.02
CA ALA A 674 25.03 -26.02 27.83
C ALA A 674 24.69 -25.73 29.31
N GLY A 675 23.79 -26.52 29.89
CA GLY A 675 23.31 -26.34 31.27
C GLY A 675 21.85 -25.90 31.41
N ALA A 676 21.08 -25.82 30.32
CA ALA A 676 19.62 -25.81 30.42
C ALA A 676 19.14 -27.17 30.97
N ARG A 677 18.93 -27.27 32.29
CA ARG A 677 18.41 -28.48 32.96
C ARG A 677 17.17 -28.99 32.21
N ARG A 678 17.18 -30.27 31.80
CA ARG A 678 15.97 -31.00 31.41
C ARG A 678 15.02 -30.98 32.61
N PRO A 679 13.77 -30.49 32.52
CA PRO A 679 12.80 -30.72 33.58
C PRO A 679 12.64 -32.24 33.76
N HIS A 680 12.79 -32.68 35.01
CA HIS A 680 12.84 -34.06 35.45
C HIS A 680 11.61 -34.87 35.01
N ALA A 681 11.88 -36.13 34.67
CA ALA A 681 10.91 -37.21 34.68
C ALA A 681 10.76 -37.71 36.13
N GLU A 682 9.53 -37.75 36.64
CA GLU A 682 9.10 -38.55 37.80
C GLU A 682 7.86 -39.33 37.34
N THR A 683 8.06 -40.57 36.89
CA THR A 683 7.83 -41.85 37.59
C THR A 683 6.38 -42.33 37.54
N ASP A 684 6.25 -43.39 36.73
CA ASP A 684 5.26 -44.45 36.69
C ASP A 684 4.72 -44.86 38.08
N SER A 685 3.39 -44.86 38.26
CA SER A 685 2.69 -45.80 39.15
C SER A 685 1.19 -45.89 38.81
N SER A 686 0.73 -47.14 38.72
CA SER A 686 -0.60 -47.65 38.38
C SER A 686 -1.76 -47.20 39.30
N PRO A 687 -3.04 -47.43 38.92
CA PRO A 687 -4.20 -46.71 39.44
C PRO A 687 -4.82 -47.36 40.69
N GLY A 688 -5.24 -46.53 41.65
CA GLY A 688 -5.98 -46.94 42.84
C GLY A 688 -6.93 -45.86 43.36
N GLU A 689 -8.23 -46.15 43.21
CA GLU A 689 -9.41 -45.71 43.98
C GLU A 689 -9.72 -44.22 44.26
N MET A 690 -10.93 -43.86 43.85
CA MET A 690 -11.69 -42.65 44.19
C MET A 690 -11.79 -42.39 45.70
N LYS A 691 -11.81 -41.10 46.07
CA LYS A 691 -12.93 -40.51 46.80
C LYS A 691 -12.99 -38.98 46.62
N ASP A 692 -14.20 -38.55 46.26
CA ASP A 692 -14.68 -37.17 46.18
C ASP A 692 -14.36 -36.35 47.44
N GLU A 693 -14.04 -35.07 47.25
CA GLU A 693 -14.78 -33.98 47.91
C GLU A 693 -14.59 -32.64 47.19
N ARG A 694 -15.71 -31.95 46.98
CA ARG A 694 -15.88 -30.73 46.17
C ARG A 694 -15.37 -29.48 46.90
N SER A 695 -14.70 -28.56 46.21
CA SER A 695 -15.33 -27.30 45.74
C SER A 695 -14.32 -26.24 45.23
N ALA A 696 -14.76 -25.57 44.16
CA ALA A 696 -14.45 -24.20 43.72
C ALA A 696 -13.02 -23.86 43.24
N PHE A 697 -12.81 -23.90 41.91
CA PHE A 697 -12.66 -22.73 41.00
C PHE A 697 -12.25 -23.23 39.61
N GLY A 698 -13.18 -23.11 38.65
CA GLY A 698 -13.05 -23.69 37.30
C GLY A 698 -12.16 -22.89 36.35
N ASP A 699 -11.18 -23.62 35.80
CA ASP A 699 -10.52 -23.42 34.52
C ASP A 699 -11.55 -23.33 33.37
N GLY A 700 -11.23 -22.53 32.37
CA GLY A 700 -11.99 -22.35 31.14
C GLY A 700 -11.08 -22.27 29.92
N SER A 701 -10.14 -23.21 29.80
CA SER A 701 -9.66 -23.69 28.50
C SER A 701 -10.41 -24.98 28.14
N THR A 702 -10.90 -25.10 26.91
CA THR A 702 -10.70 -26.29 26.07
C THR A 702 -11.44 -26.21 24.75
N ALA A 703 -10.82 -26.85 23.76
CA ALA A 703 -11.23 -26.98 22.39
C ALA A 703 -12.21 -28.14 22.18
N PHE A 704 -12.94 -28.01 21.06
CA PHE A 704 -13.68 -29.00 20.29
C PHE A 704 -13.42 -30.50 20.53
N THR A 705 -14.52 -31.24 20.68
CA THR A 705 -14.71 -32.60 20.14
C THR A 705 -16.15 -32.77 19.65
N ALA A 706 -16.29 -33.49 18.53
CA ALA A 706 -17.54 -33.85 17.90
C ALA A 706 -18.32 -34.90 18.73
N ALA A 707 -19.65 -34.81 18.77
CA ALA A 707 -20.53 -35.82 19.35
C ALA A 707 -21.60 -36.27 18.34
N LYS A 708 -21.67 -37.60 18.18
CA LYS A 708 -22.76 -38.38 17.59
C LYS A 708 -24.07 -38.12 18.34
N ALA A 709 -25.19 -38.12 17.61
CA ALA A 709 -26.53 -38.20 18.17
C ALA A 709 -26.94 -39.67 18.30
N GLU A 710 -27.46 -40.04 19.47
CA GLU A 710 -28.33 -41.21 19.64
C GLU A 710 -29.48 -40.90 20.61
N THR A 711 -30.61 -41.46 20.19
CA THR A 711 -32.01 -41.38 20.60
C THR A 711 -32.29 -41.89 22.02
N VAL A 712 -33.25 -41.28 22.74
CA VAL A 712 -34.21 -42.01 23.59
C VAL A 712 -35.55 -41.25 23.66
N ALA A 713 -36.64 -42.00 23.45
CA ALA A 713 -38.07 -41.66 23.49
C ALA A 713 -38.56 -41.29 24.91
N ALA A 714 -39.67 -40.56 25.13
CA ALA A 714 -41.09 -40.96 25.04
C ALA A 714 -41.92 -39.99 25.96
N PRO A 715 -43.27 -40.04 26.09
CA PRO A 715 -44.36 -40.49 25.20
C PRO A 715 -45.62 -39.54 25.21
N PHE A 716 -46.72 -40.03 24.60
CA PHE A 716 -48.15 -39.62 24.71
C PHE A 716 -48.63 -38.39 23.89
N ASP A 717 -49.76 -38.38 23.16
CA ASP A 717 -50.82 -39.38 22.94
C ASP A 717 -51.63 -39.00 21.69
N ALA A 718 -52.22 -39.98 21.02
CA ALA A 718 -53.06 -39.82 19.84
C ALA A 718 -54.54 -39.63 20.21
N ARG A 719 -55.31 -38.92 19.39
CA ARG A 719 -56.73 -39.24 19.13
C ARG A 719 -57.27 -38.59 17.86
N ALA A 720 -58.09 -39.40 17.20
CA ALA A 720 -58.69 -39.27 15.88
C ALA A 720 -59.94 -38.38 15.82
N GLY A 721 -60.41 -38.10 14.60
CA GLY A 721 -61.74 -37.58 14.31
C GLY A 721 -61.95 -37.38 12.81
N ASP A 722 -62.65 -38.33 12.19
CA ASP A 722 -63.15 -38.36 10.81
C ASP A 722 -64.08 -37.19 10.44
N GLU A 723 -64.15 -36.83 9.16
CA GLU A 723 -65.31 -37.08 8.26
C GLU A 723 -65.30 -36.20 6.99
N ALA A 724 -65.94 -36.76 5.96
CA ALA A 724 -65.89 -36.45 4.54
C ALA A 724 -66.81 -35.29 4.09
N GLY A 725 -66.57 -34.77 2.86
CA GLY A 725 -67.59 -33.95 2.17
C GLY A 725 -67.14 -33.12 0.96
N GLY A 726 -67.05 -33.75 -0.22
CA GLY A 726 -67.57 -33.27 -1.52
C GLY A 726 -67.40 -31.82 -2.02
N ALA A 727 -66.61 -31.71 -3.09
CA ALA A 727 -66.91 -31.03 -4.39
C ALA A 727 -67.11 -29.50 -4.50
N SER A 728 -66.03 -28.86 -4.98
CA SER A 728 -65.91 -28.17 -6.29
C SER A 728 -66.37 -26.71 -6.51
N PHE A 729 -65.40 -25.97 -7.08
CA PHE A 729 -65.42 -24.78 -7.96
C PHE A 729 -65.62 -23.36 -7.39
N GLY A 730 -64.60 -22.51 -7.65
CA GLY A 730 -64.83 -21.11 -8.06
C GLY A 730 -64.02 -20.00 -7.38
N ALA A 731 -62.70 -19.99 -7.55
CA ALA A 731 -61.74 -18.86 -7.50
C ALA A 731 -62.13 -17.51 -6.83
N ARG A 732 -61.32 -17.08 -5.85
CA ARG A 732 -60.47 -15.87 -5.90
C ARG A 732 -59.61 -15.67 -4.64
N ALA A 733 -58.39 -15.18 -4.90
CA ALA A 733 -57.52 -14.36 -4.05
C ALA A 733 -56.60 -15.03 -2.98
N SER A 734 -55.33 -14.62 -3.09
CA SER A 734 -54.37 -14.35 -2.02
C SER A 734 -53.49 -15.47 -1.45
N SER A 735 -52.20 -15.34 -1.82
CA SER A 735 -51.01 -15.43 -0.97
C SER A 735 -50.42 -16.79 -0.56
N VAL A 736 -49.08 -16.78 -0.55
CA VAL A 736 -48.13 -17.70 0.11
C VAL A 736 -47.89 -19.04 -0.60
N VAL A 737 -46.69 -19.19 -1.17
CA VAL A 737 -46.10 -20.50 -1.44
C VAL A 737 -44.74 -20.60 -0.75
N VAL A 738 -44.71 -21.55 0.18
CA VAL A 738 -43.57 -22.12 0.89
C VAL A 738 -42.80 -23.04 -0.07
N PHE A 739 -41.48 -22.93 -0.16
CA PHE A 739 -40.65 -23.91 -0.87
C PHE A 739 -40.00 -24.90 0.12
N ARG A 740 -40.26 -26.19 -0.14
CA ARG A 740 -39.75 -27.36 0.56
C ARG A 740 -38.27 -27.63 0.24
N ASN A 741 -37.56 -28.17 1.23
CA ASN A 741 -36.22 -28.75 1.11
C ASN A 741 -36.24 -30.10 0.36
N ALA A 742 -35.25 -30.32 -0.52
CA ALA A 742 -34.66 -31.63 -0.85
C ALA A 742 -33.29 -31.37 -1.54
N SER A 743 -32.17 -31.61 -0.85
CA SER A 743 -31.26 -32.76 -1.02
C SER A 743 -30.17 -32.54 -2.09
N PHE A 744 -28.94 -32.27 -1.64
CA PHE A 744 -27.72 -32.28 -2.47
C PHE A 744 -26.96 -33.58 -2.19
N ASP A 745 -26.68 -34.34 -3.25
CA ASP A 745 -25.82 -35.51 -3.25
C ASP A 745 -24.47 -35.11 -3.89
N TYR A 746 -23.35 -35.42 -3.24
CA TYR A 746 -22.00 -35.17 -3.75
C TYR A 746 -21.28 -36.52 -3.83
N ASP A 747 -21.12 -37.04 -5.05
CA ASP A 747 -20.25 -38.16 -5.33
C ASP A 747 -18.82 -37.64 -5.61
N LEU A 748 -17.86 -38.11 -4.81
CA LEU A 748 -16.44 -37.80 -4.93
C LEU A 748 -15.72 -39.02 -5.51
N ARG A 749 -14.99 -38.82 -6.62
CA ARG A 749 -13.81 -39.65 -6.92
C ARG A 749 -12.56 -38.78 -7.10
N PRO A 750 -11.38 -39.24 -6.62
CA PRO A 750 -10.21 -38.40 -6.40
C PRO A 750 -9.13 -38.60 -7.47
N GLY A 751 -8.49 -37.51 -7.92
CA GLY A 751 -7.27 -37.61 -8.71
C GLY A 751 -6.92 -36.42 -9.60
N SER A 752 -6.44 -35.32 -9.00
CA SER A 752 -5.44 -34.36 -9.54
C SER A 752 -5.52 -33.05 -8.73
N VAL A 753 -4.84 -33.03 -7.59
CA VAL A 753 -4.79 -31.86 -6.70
C VAL A 753 -3.68 -30.92 -7.18
N ALA A 754 -4.03 -29.98 -8.07
CA ALA A 754 -3.36 -28.69 -8.11
C ALA A 754 -4.06 -27.79 -7.07
N ARG A 755 -3.45 -27.56 -5.90
CA ARG A 755 -3.97 -26.62 -4.89
C ARG A 755 -2.97 -25.51 -4.61
N GLY A 756 -3.06 -24.46 -5.42
CA GLY A 756 -2.69 -23.10 -5.01
C GLY A 756 -3.88 -22.45 -4.29
N PHE A 757 -3.67 -21.92 -3.09
CA PHE A 757 -4.71 -21.18 -2.36
C PHE A 757 -4.69 -19.68 -2.71
N VAL A 758 -5.47 -19.36 -3.74
CA VAL A 758 -6.48 -18.29 -3.88
C VAL A 758 -6.28 -16.99 -3.07
N ASN A 759 -5.58 -16.03 -3.68
CA ASN A 759 -5.91 -14.61 -3.55
C ASN A 759 -7.00 -14.31 -4.60
N GLY A 760 -8.26 -14.43 -4.22
CA GLY A 760 -9.39 -14.10 -5.09
C GLY A 760 -9.85 -12.64 -4.89
N PRO A 761 -10.44 -12.01 -5.92
CA PRO A 761 -11.19 -10.76 -5.75
C PRO A 761 -12.30 -10.94 -4.68
N PRO A 762 -12.79 -9.84 -4.05
CA PRO A 762 -13.78 -9.92 -2.98
C PRO A 762 -15.00 -10.77 -3.37
N PRO A 763 -15.68 -11.42 -2.40
CA PRO A 763 -16.81 -12.29 -2.71
C PRO A 763 -17.87 -11.49 -3.48
N ARG A 764 -18.14 -11.94 -4.70
CA ARG A 764 -19.18 -11.38 -5.55
C ARG A 764 -20.51 -11.94 -5.10
N LEU A 765 -21.49 -11.06 -4.97
CA LEU A 765 -22.87 -11.47 -4.73
C LEU A 765 -23.51 -11.75 -6.09
N SER A 766 -24.49 -12.66 -6.10
CA SER A 766 -25.30 -12.92 -7.27
C SER A 766 -26.77 -12.64 -6.95
N LEU A 767 -27.45 -11.97 -7.86
CA LEU A 767 -28.89 -11.78 -7.85
C LEU A 767 -29.43 -12.22 -9.20
N SER A 768 -30.46 -13.05 -9.21
CA SER A 768 -31.04 -13.55 -10.45
C SER A 768 -32.50 -13.12 -10.57
N SER A 769 -32.95 -12.98 -11.81
CA SER A 769 -34.35 -12.96 -12.24
C SER A 769 -34.59 -14.12 -13.21
N GLU A 770 -35.74 -14.13 -13.87
CA GLU A 770 -36.08 -15.14 -14.88
C GLU A 770 -35.09 -15.14 -16.05
N HIS A 771 -34.68 -13.97 -16.52
CA HIS A 771 -33.84 -13.84 -17.73
C HIS A 771 -32.39 -13.38 -17.45
N PHE A 772 -32.07 -12.96 -16.23
CA PHE A 772 -30.75 -12.40 -15.91
C PHE A 772 -30.12 -13.01 -14.64
N ARG A 773 -28.80 -13.17 -14.67
CA ARG A 773 -27.97 -13.43 -13.48
C ARG A 773 -26.97 -12.30 -13.32
N VAL A 774 -27.17 -11.45 -12.32
CA VAL A 774 -26.30 -10.31 -12.04
C VAL A 774 -25.29 -10.69 -10.96
N SER A 775 -24.01 -10.75 -11.35
CA SER A 775 -22.87 -10.84 -10.43
C SER A 775 -22.36 -9.43 -10.14
N TYR A 776 -22.23 -9.06 -8.87
CA TYR A 776 -21.85 -7.70 -8.47
C TYR A 776 -20.96 -7.68 -7.21
N PRO A 777 -20.17 -6.62 -7.01
CA PRO A 777 -19.32 -6.48 -5.82
C PRO A 777 -20.18 -6.33 -4.57
N ALA A 778 -19.79 -6.98 -3.46
CA ALA A 778 -20.56 -6.95 -2.20
C ALA A 778 -20.75 -5.54 -1.58
N ARG A 779 -20.06 -4.52 -2.10
CA ARG A 779 -20.23 -3.11 -1.72
C ARG A 779 -21.41 -2.41 -2.41
N VAL A 780 -21.88 -2.92 -3.55
CA VAL A 780 -23.02 -2.35 -4.27
C VAL A 780 -24.30 -2.72 -3.51
N ALA A 781 -25.11 -1.72 -3.16
CA ALA A 781 -26.31 -1.96 -2.38
C ALA A 781 -27.28 -2.88 -3.14
N ARG A 782 -27.79 -3.93 -2.50
CA ARG A 782 -28.70 -4.90 -3.14
C ARG A 782 -29.89 -4.21 -3.84
N ARG A 783 -30.49 -3.19 -3.21
CA ARG A 783 -31.60 -2.38 -3.78
C ARG A 783 -31.26 -1.75 -5.14
N GLU A 784 -29.99 -1.39 -5.34
CA GLU A 784 -29.51 -0.79 -6.57
C GLU A 784 -29.41 -1.83 -7.68
N VAL A 785 -28.97 -3.04 -7.32
CA VAL A 785 -28.94 -4.19 -8.23
C VAL A 785 -30.34 -4.65 -8.55
N GLU A 786 -31.26 -4.67 -7.58
CA GLU A 786 -32.69 -4.95 -7.82
C GLU A 786 -33.32 -3.92 -8.76
N SER A 787 -32.93 -2.64 -8.66
CA SER A 787 -33.36 -1.61 -9.61
C SER A 787 -32.78 -1.81 -11.01
N ALA A 788 -31.52 -2.22 -11.11
CA ALA A 788 -30.89 -2.58 -12.37
C ALA A 788 -31.55 -3.82 -13.00
N LEU A 789 -31.84 -4.84 -12.20
CA LEU A 789 -32.54 -6.07 -12.58
C LEU A 789 -33.94 -5.76 -13.13
N ARG A 790 -34.71 -4.87 -12.48
CA ARG A 790 -36.00 -4.39 -13.01
C ARG A 790 -35.87 -3.69 -14.36
N THR A 791 -34.77 -2.94 -14.55
CA THR A 791 -34.49 -2.25 -15.82
C THR A 791 -34.17 -3.26 -16.93
N LEU A 792 -33.40 -4.30 -16.62
CA LEU A 792 -33.06 -5.40 -17.52
C LEU A 792 -34.30 -6.22 -17.91
N GLU A 793 -35.17 -6.56 -16.95
CA GLU A 793 -36.41 -7.30 -17.25
C GLU A 793 -37.39 -6.47 -18.10
N ALA A 794 -37.48 -5.15 -17.87
CA ALA A 794 -38.25 -4.27 -18.74
C ALA A 794 -37.67 -4.20 -20.16
N ALA A 795 -36.33 -4.21 -20.30
CA ALA A 795 -35.66 -4.26 -21.59
C ALA A 795 -35.89 -5.61 -22.30
N HIS A 796 -35.89 -6.71 -21.55
CA HIS A 796 -36.23 -8.04 -22.05
C HIS A 796 -37.65 -8.06 -22.63
N ALA A 797 -38.65 -7.64 -21.85
CA ALA A 797 -40.03 -7.60 -22.31
C ALA A 797 -40.25 -6.73 -23.56
N ASP A 798 -39.52 -5.61 -23.69
CA ASP A 798 -39.59 -4.80 -24.91
C ASP A 798 -38.99 -5.52 -26.12
N LEU A 799 -37.80 -6.11 -25.96
CA LEU A 799 -37.11 -6.79 -27.05
C LEU A 799 -37.87 -8.06 -27.49
N SER A 800 -38.39 -8.86 -26.56
CA SER A 800 -39.17 -10.06 -26.88
C SER A 800 -40.35 -9.73 -27.80
N ARG A 801 -41.11 -8.66 -27.52
CA ARG A 801 -42.22 -8.24 -28.39
C ARG A 801 -41.76 -7.88 -29.80
N ARG A 802 -40.58 -7.26 -29.94
CA ARG A 802 -40.01 -6.92 -31.25
C ARG A 802 -39.60 -8.16 -32.03
N LEU A 803 -38.98 -9.13 -31.36
CA LEU A 803 -38.58 -10.41 -31.96
C LEU A 803 -39.77 -11.27 -32.35
N ASP A 804 -40.82 -11.31 -31.53
CA ASP A 804 -42.08 -12.01 -31.82
C ASP A 804 -42.74 -11.45 -33.09
N ASN A 805 -42.78 -10.12 -33.22
CA ASN A 805 -43.28 -9.43 -34.43
C ASN A 805 -42.43 -9.75 -35.67
N ALA A 806 -41.15 -10.10 -35.50
CA ALA A 806 -40.28 -10.55 -36.57
C ALA A 806 -40.40 -12.05 -36.89
N SER A 807 -41.22 -12.78 -36.11
CA SER A 807 -41.33 -14.24 -36.11
C SER A 807 -40.00 -14.95 -35.79
N LEU A 808 -39.15 -14.28 -35.01
CA LEU A 808 -37.88 -14.80 -34.52
C LEU A 808 -38.11 -15.40 -33.12
N VAL A 809 -38.70 -16.58 -33.09
CA VAL A 809 -38.99 -17.30 -31.84
C VAL A 809 -37.89 -18.34 -31.58
N GLY A 810 -37.03 -18.05 -30.61
CA GLY A 810 -35.90 -18.91 -30.25
C GLY A 810 -35.12 -18.30 -29.10
N GLY A 811 -35.10 -19.01 -27.97
CA GLY A 811 -34.76 -18.48 -26.64
C GLY A 811 -33.54 -17.58 -26.61
N VAL A 812 -33.77 -16.29 -26.29
CA VAL A 812 -32.70 -15.45 -25.76
C VAL A 812 -32.23 -16.12 -24.49
N PRO A 813 -30.95 -16.48 -24.43
CA PRO A 813 -30.28 -16.89 -23.22
C PRO A 813 -30.68 -16.19 -21.92
N THR A 814 -30.63 -16.91 -20.79
CA THR A 814 -30.26 -16.25 -19.54
C THR A 814 -28.92 -15.53 -19.75
N VAL A 815 -28.91 -14.22 -19.53
CA VAL A 815 -27.74 -13.34 -19.70
C VAL A 815 -27.04 -13.16 -18.35
N GLU A 816 -25.72 -13.33 -18.34
CA GLU A 816 -24.88 -13.07 -17.18
C GLU A 816 -24.41 -11.62 -17.20
N VAL A 817 -24.74 -10.85 -16.17
CA VAL A 817 -24.38 -9.44 -16.06
C VAL A 817 -23.33 -9.30 -14.96
N PHE A 818 -22.14 -8.80 -15.31
CA PHE A 818 -21.00 -8.68 -14.42
C PHE A 818 -20.70 -7.21 -14.14
N ILE A 819 -21.06 -6.72 -12.96
CA ILE A 819 -20.81 -5.33 -12.55
C ILE A 819 -19.41 -5.22 -11.96
N HIS A 820 -18.57 -4.35 -12.50
CA HIS A 820 -17.22 -4.13 -11.99
C HIS A 820 -17.20 -3.23 -10.77
N GLU A 821 -16.16 -3.43 -9.95
CA GLU A 821 -15.99 -2.65 -8.73
C GLU A 821 -15.56 -1.24 -9.10
N THR A 822 -14.46 -1.08 -9.84
CA THR A 822 -13.99 0.23 -10.34
C THR A 822 -13.98 0.27 -11.87
N THR A 823 -13.91 1.47 -12.46
CA THR A 823 -13.65 1.62 -13.89
C THR A 823 -12.32 0.96 -14.28
N GLY A 824 -11.33 0.97 -13.40
CA GLY A 824 -10.05 0.27 -13.60
C GLY A 824 -10.20 -1.26 -13.68
N ASP A 825 -11.08 -1.86 -12.89
CA ASP A 825 -11.35 -3.30 -12.95
C ASP A 825 -12.01 -3.69 -14.27
N PHE A 826 -12.99 -2.88 -14.72
CA PHE A 826 -13.64 -3.07 -16.03
C PHE A 826 -12.65 -2.97 -17.19
N VAL A 827 -11.82 -1.92 -17.21
CA VAL A 827 -10.77 -1.73 -18.23
C VAL A 827 -9.75 -2.86 -18.17
N GLY A 828 -9.45 -3.37 -16.97
CA GLY A 828 -8.49 -4.45 -16.77
C GLY A 828 -9.01 -5.85 -17.15
N SER A 829 -10.32 -6.09 -17.03
CA SER A 829 -10.95 -7.38 -17.37
C SER A 829 -11.32 -7.48 -18.85
N THR A 830 -11.87 -6.42 -19.41
CA THR A 830 -12.43 -6.41 -20.78
C THR A 830 -11.42 -5.97 -21.83
N GLY A 831 -10.37 -5.26 -21.44
CA GLY A 831 -9.48 -4.56 -22.36
C GLY A 831 -10.12 -3.32 -23.01
N GLN A 832 -11.38 -3.02 -22.71
CA GLN A 832 -12.07 -1.85 -23.26
C GLN A 832 -11.56 -0.54 -22.66
N PRO A 833 -11.60 0.57 -23.42
CA PRO A 833 -11.29 1.88 -22.89
C PRO A 833 -12.21 2.36 -21.76
N ALA A 834 -11.72 3.23 -20.88
CA ALA A 834 -12.48 3.74 -19.72
C ALA A 834 -13.73 4.59 -20.06
N TRP A 835 -13.87 5.01 -21.32
CA TRP A 835 -15.06 5.70 -21.80
C TRP A 835 -16.18 4.75 -22.24
N VAL A 836 -15.87 3.47 -22.52
CA VAL A 836 -16.85 2.45 -22.91
C VAL A 836 -17.67 2.05 -21.68
N ALA A 837 -19.00 2.14 -21.76
CA ALA A 837 -19.88 1.92 -20.61
C ALA A 837 -19.99 0.43 -20.21
N ALA A 838 -19.92 -0.45 -21.19
CA ALA A 838 -20.09 -1.89 -21.04
C ALA A 838 -19.46 -2.64 -22.23
N SER A 839 -19.29 -3.95 -22.08
CA SER A 839 -18.85 -4.84 -23.16
C SER A 839 -19.68 -6.10 -23.13
N THR A 840 -20.11 -6.59 -24.30
CA THR A 840 -20.81 -7.86 -24.44
C THR A 840 -19.93 -8.89 -25.15
N GLU A 841 -19.91 -10.10 -24.62
CA GLU A 841 -19.28 -11.28 -25.23
C GLU A 841 -20.20 -12.49 -25.01
N GLY A 842 -20.85 -12.96 -26.09
CA GLY A 842 -21.82 -14.02 -26.04
C GLY A 842 -23.01 -13.69 -25.12
N ARG A 843 -23.12 -14.46 -24.03
CA ARG A 843 -24.21 -14.32 -23.04
C ARG A 843 -23.80 -13.45 -21.85
N ARG A 844 -22.62 -12.83 -21.89
CA ARG A 844 -22.04 -12.10 -20.77
C ARG A 844 -21.93 -10.62 -21.10
N ILE A 845 -22.52 -9.79 -20.24
CA ILE A 845 -22.40 -8.34 -20.28
C ILE A 845 -21.51 -7.90 -19.12
N GLU A 846 -20.35 -7.30 -19.39
CA GLU A 846 -19.48 -6.68 -18.39
C GLU A 846 -19.76 -5.18 -18.31
N LEU A 847 -20.03 -4.67 -17.11
CA LEU A 847 -20.43 -3.28 -16.88
C LEU A 847 -19.43 -2.53 -16.02
N GLN A 848 -19.20 -1.27 -16.38
CA GLN A 848 -18.62 -0.32 -15.44
C GLN A 848 -19.44 -0.21 -14.14
N PRO A 849 -18.87 0.37 -13.07
CA PRO A 849 -19.57 0.53 -11.80
C PRO A 849 -20.92 1.25 -11.97
N LEU A 850 -21.97 0.77 -11.29
CA LEU A 850 -23.33 1.31 -11.46
C LEU A 850 -23.42 2.81 -11.16
N ASP A 851 -22.63 3.31 -10.22
CA ASP A 851 -22.58 4.73 -9.85
C ASP A 851 -21.96 5.58 -10.97
N VAL A 852 -20.95 5.07 -11.69
CA VAL A 852 -20.37 5.74 -12.86
C VAL A 852 -21.42 5.88 -13.96
N LEU A 853 -22.13 4.79 -14.26
CA LEU A 853 -23.18 4.78 -15.29
C LEU A 853 -24.36 5.68 -14.94
N ARG A 854 -24.73 5.78 -13.65
CA ARG A 854 -25.77 6.72 -13.20
C ARG A 854 -25.34 8.17 -13.27
N ARG A 855 -24.12 8.50 -12.84
CA ARG A 855 -23.60 9.87 -12.94
C ARG A 855 -23.55 10.37 -14.38
N ARG A 856 -23.24 9.47 -15.31
CA ARG A 856 -23.26 9.74 -16.76
C ARG A 856 -24.68 9.79 -17.34
N GLY A 857 -25.70 9.34 -16.60
CA GLY A 857 -27.09 9.30 -17.07
C GLY A 857 -27.36 8.23 -18.14
N VAL A 858 -26.47 7.24 -18.29
CA VAL A 858 -26.54 6.25 -19.40
C VAL A 858 -26.93 4.85 -18.95
N LEU A 859 -27.09 4.60 -17.64
CA LEU A 859 -27.32 3.25 -17.11
C LEU A 859 -28.45 2.47 -17.82
N ALA A 860 -29.61 3.10 -18.02
CA ALA A 860 -30.76 2.44 -18.61
C ALA A 860 -30.59 2.18 -20.12
N THR A 861 -29.97 3.11 -20.85
CA THR A 861 -29.73 2.95 -22.29
C THR A 861 -28.63 1.93 -22.54
N THR A 862 -27.55 1.94 -21.75
CA THR A 862 -26.49 0.93 -21.78
C THR A 862 -27.06 -0.48 -21.58
N PHE A 863 -27.95 -0.70 -20.61
CA PHE A 863 -28.55 -2.03 -20.44
C PHE A 863 -29.33 -2.50 -21.66
N ARG A 864 -30.12 -1.61 -22.29
CA ARG A 864 -30.89 -1.95 -23.50
C ARG A 864 -29.97 -2.20 -24.69
N HIS A 865 -28.93 -1.39 -24.83
CA HIS A 865 -27.94 -1.47 -25.89
C HIS A 865 -27.20 -2.82 -25.84
N GLU A 866 -26.60 -3.16 -24.69
CA GLU A 866 -25.87 -4.42 -24.52
C GLU A 866 -26.75 -5.65 -24.62
N PHE A 867 -28.02 -5.53 -24.19
CA PHE A 867 -28.95 -6.65 -24.31
C PHE A 867 -29.31 -6.96 -25.77
N VAL A 868 -29.38 -5.95 -26.65
CA VAL A 868 -29.54 -6.15 -28.09
C VAL A 868 -28.35 -6.88 -28.69
N HIS A 869 -27.12 -6.52 -28.29
CA HIS A 869 -25.90 -7.25 -28.70
C HIS A 869 -25.99 -8.73 -28.31
N ALA A 870 -26.31 -9.02 -27.05
CA ALA A 870 -26.43 -10.39 -26.57
C ALA A 870 -27.52 -11.20 -27.31
N ALA A 871 -28.63 -10.56 -27.68
CA ALA A 871 -29.70 -11.20 -28.44
C ALA A 871 -29.31 -11.46 -29.90
N LEU A 872 -28.67 -10.50 -30.58
CA LEU A 872 -28.22 -10.65 -31.96
C LEU A 872 -27.10 -11.69 -32.08
N GLU A 873 -26.19 -11.77 -31.11
CA GLU A 873 -25.16 -12.81 -31.08
C GLU A 873 -25.78 -14.21 -30.90
N ALA A 874 -26.79 -14.33 -30.05
CA ALA A 874 -27.51 -15.59 -29.83
C ALA A 874 -28.34 -16.04 -31.05
N LEU A 875 -29.00 -15.10 -31.74
CA LEU A 875 -29.90 -15.40 -32.86
C LEU A 875 -29.18 -15.50 -34.21
N GLY A 876 -28.21 -14.62 -34.47
CA GLY A 876 -27.55 -14.44 -35.78
C GLY A 876 -26.19 -15.14 -35.92
N ARG A 877 -25.75 -15.90 -34.91
CA ARG A 877 -24.44 -16.59 -34.89
C ARG A 877 -23.23 -15.66 -35.19
N GLY A 878 -23.37 -14.34 -34.97
CA GLY A 878 -22.31 -13.36 -35.16
C GLY A 878 -21.99 -12.94 -36.61
N HIS A 879 -22.87 -13.20 -37.59
CA HIS A 879 -22.59 -12.92 -39.01
C HIS A 879 -23.06 -11.54 -39.51
N ALA A 880 -23.84 -10.81 -38.70
CA ALA A 880 -24.36 -9.51 -39.10
C ALA A 880 -23.25 -8.44 -39.14
N PRO A 881 -23.30 -7.51 -40.11
CA PRO A 881 -22.38 -6.37 -40.16
C PRO A 881 -22.46 -5.54 -38.88
N ARG A 882 -21.33 -5.07 -38.36
CA ARG A 882 -21.23 -4.23 -37.15
C ARG A 882 -22.11 -3.00 -37.25
N TRP A 883 -22.14 -2.32 -38.40
CA TRP A 883 -22.97 -1.12 -38.55
C TRP A 883 -24.47 -1.42 -38.37
N LEU A 884 -24.92 -2.61 -38.78
CA LEU A 884 -26.32 -3.04 -38.62
C LEU A 884 -26.60 -3.39 -37.16
N VAL A 885 -25.70 -4.13 -36.52
CA VAL A 885 -25.79 -4.51 -35.10
C VAL A 885 -25.81 -3.26 -34.21
N GLU A 886 -24.82 -2.38 -34.35
CA GLU A 886 -24.70 -1.14 -33.57
C GLU A 886 -25.89 -0.20 -33.83
N GLY A 887 -26.30 -0.05 -35.10
CA GLY A 887 -27.44 0.80 -35.44
C GLY A 887 -28.77 0.30 -34.85
N LEU A 888 -29.00 -1.02 -34.83
CA LEU A 888 -30.14 -1.66 -34.17
C LEU A 888 -30.09 -1.48 -32.65
N ALA A 889 -28.93 -1.72 -32.03
CA ALA A 889 -28.73 -1.53 -30.60
C ALA A 889 -29.05 -0.09 -30.16
N ILE A 890 -28.54 0.91 -30.90
CA ILE A 890 -28.80 2.33 -30.67
C ILE A 890 -30.29 2.68 -30.86
N TYR A 891 -30.92 2.12 -31.90
CA TYR A 891 -32.34 2.35 -32.19
C TYR A 891 -33.23 1.82 -31.07
N VAL A 892 -33.00 0.59 -30.62
CA VAL A 892 -33.77 -0.06 -29.55
C VAL A 892 -33.50 0.56 -28.18
N ALA A 893 -32.24 0.93 -27.91
CA ALA A 893 -31.87 1.60 -26.67
C ALA A 893 -32.47 3.01 -26.53
N GLY A 894 -32.86 3.63 -27.64
CA GLY A 894 -33.38 5.00 -27.68
C GLY A 894 -32.29 6.07 -27.61
N GLU A 895 -31.06 5.72 -27.98
CA GLU A 895 -29.88 6.60 -27.91
C GLU A 895 -29.77 7.54 -29.12
N GLY A 896 -30.48 7.21 -30.20
CA GLY A 896 -30.45 7.91 -31.48
C GLY A 896 -30.57 9.44 -31.41
N PRO A 897 -31.58 10.01 -30.71
CA PRO A 897 -31.74 11.46 -30.60
C PRO A 897 -30.55 12.18 -29.95
N GLN A 898 -29.86 11.52 -29.02
CA GLN A 898 -28.67 12.08 -28.35
C GLN A 898 -27.44 12.01 -29.27
N LEU A 899 -27.31 10.91 -30.02
CA LEU A 899 -26.19 10.69 -30.95
C LEU A 899 -26.33 11.49 -32.25
N ALA A 900 -27.54 11.83 -32.67
CA ALA A 900 -27.81 12.57 -33.91
C ALA A 900 -27.02 13.88 -34.05
N ARG A 901 -26.61 14.51 -32.93
CA ARG A 901 -25.79 15.73 -32.92
C ARG A 901 -24.35 15.49 -33.41
N ASN A 902 -23.86 14.26 -33.31
CA ASN A 902 -22.51 13.85 -33.73
C ASN A 902 -22.50 13.32 -35.17
N ALA A 903 -23.64 13.35 -35.85
CA ALA A 903 -23.80 12.94 -37.22
C ALA A 903 -22.73 13.55 -38.15
N PRO A 904 -21.97 12.73 -38.91
CA PRO A 904 -21.08 13.26 -39.92
C PRO A 904 -21.89 14.01 -40.98
N ARG A 905 -21.31 15.11 -41.49
CA ARG A 905 -21.90 15.96 -42.53
C ARG A 905 -21.96 15.24 -43.89
N GLN A 906 -20.96 14.40 -44.17
CA GLN A 906 -20.94 13.56 -45.37
C GLN A 906 -21.55 12.20 -45.06
N LYS A 907 -22.25 11.62 -46.04
CA LYS A 907 -22.83 10.28 -45.94
C LYS A 907 -21.70 9.26 -46.03
N ILE A 908 -21.62 8.34 -45.06
CA ILE A 908 -20.66 7.25 -45.01
C ILE A 908 -21.37 6.01 -45.54
N SER A 909 -20.73 5.25 -46.44
CA SER A 909 -21.34 4.02 -46.97
C SER A 909 -21.36 2.90 -45.92
N PRO A 910 -22.26 1.90 -46.02
CA PRO A 910 -22.27 0.74 -45.11
C PRO A 910 -20.94 -0.02 -45.05
N ASP A 911 -20.24 -0.18 -46.17
CA ASP A 911 -18.93 -0.85 -46.22
C ASP A 911 -17.85 -0.04 -45.49
N GLU A 912 -17.89 1.28 -45.61
CA GLU A 912 -16.96 2.17 -44.92
C GLU A 912 -17.28 2.24 -43.42
N LEU A 913 -18.57 2.18 -43.03
CA LEU A 913 -18.98 2.05 -41.64
C LEU A 913 -18.50 0.73 -41.03
N GLU A 914 -18.62 -0.37 -41.75
CA GLU A 914 -18.13 -1.68 -41.30
C GLU A 914 -16.63 -1.65 -40.98
N GLN A 915 -15.83 -1.09 -41.89
CA GLN A 915 -14.38 -0.98 -41.71
C GLN A 915 -14.01 -0.05 -40.55
N LYS A 916 -14.64 1.12 -40.45
CA LYS A 916 -14.30 2.12 -39.43
C LYS A 916 -14.78 1.73 -38.02
N LEU A 917 -15.93 1.06 -37.91
CA LEU A 917 -16.43 0.54 -36.63
C LEU A 917 -15.56 -0.60 -36.09
N ALA A 918 -14.84 -1.33 -36.95
CA ALA A 918 -13.93 -2.37 -36.50
C ALA A 918 -12.72 -1.83 -35.70
N ARG A 919 -12.29 -0.58 -35.98
CA ARG A 919 -11.12 0.06 -35.34
C ARG A 919 -11.30 1.59 -35.25
N PRO A 920 -12.14 2.08 -34.33
CA PRO A 920 -12.32 3.53 -34.16
C PRO A 920 -11.07 4.15 -33.51
N GLY A 921 -10.60 5.28 -34.04
CA GLY A 921 -9.40 5.96 -33.59
C GLY A 921 -9.62 6.92 -32.40
N SER A 922 -10.87 7.28 -32.08
CA SER A 922 -11.17 8.15 -30.92
C SER A 922 -12.62 8.02 -30.42
N PRO A 923 -12.95 8.47 -29.19
CA PRO A 923 -14.33 8.53 -28.69
C PRO A 923 -15.25 9.41 -29.54
N GLN A 924 -14.72 10.51 -30.07
CA GLN A 924 -15.43 11.44 -30.94
C GLN A 924 -15.78 10.77 -32.27
N GLU A 925 -14.82 10.07 -32.87
CA GLU A 925 -15.03 9.31 -34.09
C GLU A 925 -16.05 8.18 -33.88
N MET A 926 -15.94 7.41 -32.79
CA MET A 926 -16.91 6.36 -32.45
C MET A 926 -18.34 6.91 -32.36
N ARG A 927 -18.54 8.06 -31.69
CA ARG A 927 -19.87 8.72 -31.63
C ARG A 927 -20.41 9.13 -32.99
N ALA A 928 -19.53 9.59 -33.89
CA ALA A 928 -19.93 9.96 -35.25
C ALA A 928 -20.31 8.72 -36.09
N LEU A 929 -19.54 7.63 -35.96
CA LEU A 929 -19.83 6.36 -36.62
C LEU A 929 -21.14 5.74 -36.11
N TYR A 930 -21.39 5.77 -34.79
CA TYR A 930 -22.65 5.35 -34.18
C TYR A 930 -23.85 6.19 -34.65
N ALA A 931 -23.69 7.51 -34.76
CA ALA A 931 -24.72 8.38 -35.31
C ALA A 931 -25.03 8.08 -36.79
N ALA A 932 -24.04 7.67 -37.57
CA ALA A 932 -24.22 7.25 -38.95
C ALA A 932 -24.88 5.87 -39.06
N ALA A 933 -24.44 4.88 -38.28
CA ALA A 933 -25.05 3.55 -38.20
C ALA A 933 -26.54 3.61 -37.81
N TYR A 934 -26.87 4.42 -36.80
CA TYR A 934 -28.27 4.66 -36.40
C TYR A 934 -29.12 5.25 -37.52
N ARG A 935 -28.56 6.17 -38.31
CA ARG A 935 -29.26 6.80 -39.45
C ARG A 935 -29.59 5.76 -40.51
N GLU A 936 -28.61 4.94 -40.89
CA GLU A 936 -28.79 3.89 -41.89
C GLU A 936 -29.84 2.86 -41.43
N VAL A 937 -29.76 2.40 -40.19
CA VAL A 937 -30.78 1.47 -39.63
C VAL A 937 -32.16 2.12 -39.58
N SER A 938 -32.25 3.39 -39.19
CA SER A 938 -33.54 4.11 -39.16
C SER A 938 -34.15 4.28 -40.57
N GLU A 939 -33.32 4.51 -41.59
CA GLU A 939 -33.77 4.55 -43.00
C GLU A 939 -34.22 3.17 -43.48
N LEU A 940 -33.50 2.11 -43.12
CA LEU A 940 -33.87 0.73 -43.42
C LEU A 940 -35.20 0.33 -42.80
N ILE A 941 -35.40 0.63 -41.51
CA ILE A 941 -36.65 0.36 -40.80
C ILE A 941 -37.82 1.11 -41.46
N ARG A 942 -37.61 2.35 -41.89
CA ARG A 942 -38.65 3.14 -42.59
C ARG A 942 -39.02 2.54 -43.95
N ARG A 943 -38.05 1.98 -44.68
CA ARG A 943 -38.26 1.41 -46.01
C ARG A 943 -38.86 0.00 -45.97
N GLU A 944 -38.40 -0.84 -45.05
CA GLU A 944 -38.62 -2.29 -45.09
C GLU A 944 -39.38 -2.82 -43.87
N GLY A 945 -39.62 -1.98 -42.86
CA GLY A 945 -40.24 -2.36 -41.59
C GLY A 945 -39.24 -2.99 -40.61
N GLU A 946 -39.44 -2.73 -39.32
CA GLU A 946 -38.53 -3.18 -38.26
C GLU A 946 -38.36 -4.72 -38.22
N ALA A 947 -39.46 -5.46 -38.40
CA ALA A 947 -39.46 -6.92 -38.46
C ALA A 947 -38.55 -7.49 -39.58
N SER A 948 -38.45 -6.79 -40.71
CA SER A 948 -37.57 -7.19 -41.82
C SER A 948 -36.10 -6.98 -41.47
N VAL A 949 -35.78 -5.86 -40.82
CA VAL A 949 -34.41 -5.51 -40.42
C VAL A 949 -33.88 -6.48 -39.35
N TRP A 950 -34.72 -6.88 -38.39
CA TRP A 950 -34.37 -7.93 -37.42
C TRP A 950 -34.03 -9.26 -38.11
N ARG A 951 -34.87 -9.72 -39.06
CA ARG A 951 -34.57 -10.95 -39.81
C ARG A 951 -33.24 -10.86 -40.55
N ARG A 952 -32.94 -9.72 -41.18
CA ARG A 952 -31.66 -9.47 -41.86
C ARG A 952 -30.47 -9.51 -40.89
N ALA A 953 -30.63 -9.04 -39.66
CA ALA A 953 -29.56 -9.07 -38.66
C ALA A 953 -29.34 -10.46 -38.05
N THR A 954 -30.23 -11.42 -38.32
CA THR A 954 -30.17 -12.80 -37.78
C THR A 954 -29.93 -13.88 -38.84
N GLN A 955 -29.87 -13.49 -40.12
CA GLN A 955 -29.55 -14.36 -41.26
C GLN A 955 -28.11 -14.12 -41.68
#